data_AF-A0A6H2C0Z9-F1
#
_entry.id   AF-A0A6H2C0Z9-F1
#
_cell.length_a   1.000
_cell.length_b   1.000
_cell.length_c   1.000
_cell.angle_alpha   90.00
_cell.angle_beta   90.00
_cell.angle_gamma   90.00
#
_symmetry.space_group_name_H-M   'P 1'
#
loop_
_entity.id
_entity.type
_entity.pdbx_description
1 polymer ?
#
loop_
_entity_poly.entity_id
_entity_poly.type
_entity_poly.pdbx_seq_one_letter_code
_entity_poly.pdbx_strand_id
1 'polypeptide(L)'
;MSQKRHPLQIITKNSTRFIRRFLANIKKQLIWLLRTVFSGQKQQQSANAGFVLPTVVMVSVVVVLLTTAIMFRSFDRLKNASNVRVNESVITAATPAIDRGKAKISKLLQDKTLPKTTPTDDDLYNALVNNIDKYTFGDETKLTLSLQGQPSLQTAWRFPVDTDSNGKFDSYTLYGIYFKTPPVVNGQYSRARNALEARNTPVVKGTLNANCGSTNTSLVGNTGWVRQDNELKKAFFVYTAIARITDPPDTKSEVYNRNIAGSLGGAVEYQQDRVQTPTNNNAVVYDDDLELNSDTKLNGGVFTNSNLLAAGSVSNIKLYQVSGKASCFYKPKNAKIIVGGNLALGKFTDASDTGGATVDLYQGKTSDVTTGTLTKSVTNSPKDTAYNNLAYVKRINKLIDAQIAADSTGANDPTEVKNGLALKQTALGITFDDTERLKYRRQQLEIYFKRRTRRVPYTEVAFGDPETYPNPLLQGSADTLRPIDRWVYPTDPTDGKTGDSYTNLSLNISGTSLEPKASDPKELKKNSGKEGLLGDRVLVSNNLPELRWDTSKNQFIGSYIEDTQDISGIKWDLPSDTTQTRTRPSLVRNLVDIGSTERDGDWELAAAKVPTSTTGPVGGLRVVTGAGVYLSKDDTPSSITPSNINIKVKTISPDNIDPSTTGTTIPYLKMRATAVYHYKSTGYNAQTPKPIACVSSYYDPTGSNSSNGRVYPAPTKTVSDYATALEYLSQLKYNNGRLIDDGLLVRALAKKLAPTNRTISEQSAIDAQICALQILDGSLSSNDSVIPDNAIFEAFFYDQRENKKVRATVLDLNLLRTKTIGGSEYLLPNSGIIYATRDDALPDISAGNTDAGKLESPVDYVDDTTRPRRPSAIILINGGKLWRTNTYKEEEKGLTLATNLPAYIRGDFNLHTQEEFTQTLAESWSNFYTRSTFNTNFACRAGDSRFPNCTTGDEWRPANILADAVTLLSGDFDLFDPKTDERKAKNDTTFNLIIAAGDNPAQPTVDNGGINNLVRVIENWSGRKIKLNGAFMQVKKSAYARETNPPETPNNPRQWSYDVGLLFQSPDLFASKLAVTPPEPPDEYLREVGRDDTWVQTLLCAKETSNTNFAIEDPKQRPDICQ
;
A
#
# COMPACT_ATOMS: atom_id res chain seq x y z
N MET A 1 28.21 -52.67 5.23
CA MET A 1 27.73 -54.07 5.26
C MET A 1 26.21 -54.08 5.30
N SER A 2 25.64 -55.04 4.59
CA SER A 2 24.21 -55.25 4.30
C SER A 2 23.35 -55.51 5.53
N GLN A 3 22.12 -54.95 5.59
CA GLN A 3 20.87 -55.73 5.52
C GLN A 3 19.58 -54.87 5.57
N LYS A 4 18.77 -55.06 4.51
CA LYS A 4 17.29 -55.17 4.44
C LYS A 4 16.39 -53.95 4.72
N ARG A 5 15.88 -53.36 3.62
CA ARG A 5 14.59 -52.65 3.54
C ARG A 5 13.54 -53.54 2.83
N HIS A 6 12.49 -53.94 3.55
CA HIS A 6 11.15 -54.34 3.05
C HIS A 6 10.17 -53.83 4.11
N PRO A 7 9.12 -53.05 3.80
CA PRO A 7 7.99 -53.48 2.96
C PRO A 7 7.25 -52.32 2.24
N LEU A 8 7.55 -52.04 0.97
CA LEU A 8 6.74 -51.13 0.13
C LEU A 8 6.42 -51.71 -1.26
N GLN A 9 6.93 -52.90 -1.58
CA GLN A 9 6.68 -53.58 -2.86
C GLN A 9 5.55 -54.63 -2.82
N ILE A 10 4.96 -54.92 -1.66
CA ILE A 10 3.87 -55.93 -1.55
C ILE A 10 2.50 -55.30 -1.82
N ILE A 11 2.30 -54.01 -1.54
CA ILE A 11 0.99 -53.34 -1.71
C ILE A 11 0.74 -52.96 -3.18
N THR A 12 1.77 -52.57 -3.94
CA THR A 12 1.65 -52.22 -5.37
C THR A 12 1.47 -53.43 -6.29
N LYS A 13 1.94 -54.63 -5.89
CA LYS A 13 1.80 -55.86 -6.69
C LYS A 13 0.44 -56.54 -6.52
N ASN A 14 -0.22 -56.36 -5.37
CA ASN A 14 -1.54 -56.93 -5.11
C ASN A 14 -2.68 -56.07 -5.70
N SER A 15 -2.57 -54.73 -5.69
CA SER A 15 -3.60 -53.86 -6.29
C SER A 15 -3.67 -53.99 -7.81
N THR A 16 -2.52 -54.11 -8.49
CA THR A 16 -2.47 -54.29 -9.96
C THR A 16 -2.97 -55.67 -10.40
N ARG A 17 -2.80 -56.72 -9.60
CA ARG A 17 -3.39 -58.05 -9.84
C ARG A 17 -4.91 -58.07 -9.63
N PHE A 18 -5.42 -57.33 -8.64
CA PHE A 18 -6.85 -57.25 -8.36
C PHE A 18 -7.59 -56.48 -9.46
N ILE A 19 -7.03 -55.35 -9.91
CA ILE A 19 -7.60 -54.53 -10.99
C ILE A 19 -7.59 -55.29 -12.34
N ARG A 20 -6.53 -56.05 -12.65
CA ARG A 20 -6.48 -56.86 -13.88
C ARG A 20 -7.47 -58.04 -13.86
N ARG A 21 -7.70 -58.69 -12.70
CA ARG A 21 -8.71 -59.76 -12.57
C ARG A 21 -10.14 -59.21 -12.68
N PHE A 22 -10.40 -58.03 -12.13
CA PHE A 22 -11.69 -57.37 -12.21
C PHE A 22 -12.06 -56.95 -13.65
N LEU A 23 -11.10 -56.35 -14.38
CA LEU A 23 -11.31 -55.97 -15.78
C LEU A 23 -11.44 -57.17 -16.73
N ALA A 24 -10.74 -58.28 -16.46
CA ALA A 24 -10.86 -59.50 -17.27
C ALA A 24 -12.23 -60.19 -17.12
N ASN A 25 -12.82 -60.16 -15.92
CA ASN A 25 -14.15 -60.74 -15.67
C ASN A 25 -15.27 -59.91 -16.31
N ILE A 26 -15.17 -58.58 -16.28
CA ILE A 26 -16.12 -57.69 -16.96
C ILE A 26 -16.07 -57.88 -18.48
N LYS A 27 -14.87 -58.03 -19.06
CA LYS A 27 -14.72 -58.24 -20.51
C LYS A 27 -15.31 -59.58 -20.97
N LYS A 28 -15.21 -60.64 -20.17
CA LYS A 28 -15.86 -61.94 -20.47
C LYS A 28 -17.38 -61.88 -20.37
N GLN A 29 -17.93 -61.16 -19.39
CA GLN A 29 -19.38 -61.02 -19.24
C GLN A 29 -19.98 -60.17 -20.37
N LEU A 30 -19.28 -59.13 -20.81
CA LEU A 30 -19.74 -58.28 -21.93
C LEU A 30 -19.73 -59.03 -23.27
N ILE A 31 -18.74 -59.89 -23.51
CA ILE A 31 -18.66 -60.73 -24.73
C ILE A 31 -19.71 -61.86 -24.70
N TRP A 32 -20.02 -62.42 -23.53
CA TRP A 32 -21.11 -63.39 -23.37
C TRP A 32 -22.48 -62.76 -23.65
N LEU A 33 -22.71 -61.56 -23.12
CA LEU A 33 -23.96 -60.80 -23.33
C LEU A 33 -24.15 -60.36 -24.80
N LEU A 34 -23.05 -60.05 -25.50
CA LEU A 34 -23.09 -59.72 -26.94
C LEU A 34 -23.29 -60.96 -27.83
N ARG A 35 -22.91 -62.16 -27.39
CA ARG A 35 -23.16 -63.41 -28.15
C ARG A 35 -24.60 -63.91 -28.01
N THR A 36 -25.22 -63.71 -26.84
CA THR A 36 -26.63 -64.10 -26.59
C THR A 36 -27.64 -63.17 -27.28
N VAL A 37 -27.26 -61.92 -27.59
CA VAL A 37 -28.15 -60.95 -28.26
C VAL A 37 -28.13 -61.06 -29.80
N PHE A 38 -27.07 -61.62 -30.40
CA PHE A 38 -26.88 -61.60 -31.86
C PHE A 38 -26.90 -62.99 -32.56
N SER A 39 -27.45 -64.03 -31.94
CA SER A 39 -27.60 -65.34 -32.60
C SER A 39 -29.06 -65.79 -32.67
N GLY A 40 -29.60 -65.86 -33.90
CA GLY A 40 -30.77 -66.67 -34.25
C GLY A 40 -31.98 -65.90 -34.78
N GLN A 41 -31.95 -65.49 -36.06
CA GLN A 41 -33.18 -65.31 -36.84
C GLN A 41 -33.55 -66.65 -37.51
N LYS A 42 -34.78 -67.12 -37.31
CA LYS A 42 -35.62 -67.77 -38.35
C LYS A 42 -37.07 -67.95 -37.87
N GLN A 43 -37.99 -67.28 -38.59
CA GLN A 43 -39.40 -67.61 -38.99
C GLN A 43 -40.31 -68.40 -38.00
N GLN A 44 -41.60 -68.13 -37.76
CA GLN A 44 -42.67 -67.49 -38.53
C GLN A 44 -43.93 -67.24 -37.63
N GLN A 45 -44.70 -66.19 -37.97
CA GLN A 45 -46.16 -65.95 -37.81
C GLN A 45 -46.89 -65.78 -36.45
N SER A 46 -47.41 -64.55 -36.27
CA SER A 46 -48.67 -64.03 -35.65
C SER A 46 -49.07 -64.48 -34.23
N ALA A 47 -49.61 -63.67 -33.31
CA ALA A 47 -50.16 -62.31 -33.33
C ALA A 47 -50.05 -61.67 -31.93
N ASN A 48 -49.97 -60.33 -31.90
CA ASN A 48 -50.27 -59.39 -30.80
C ASN A 48 -49.71 -59.64 -29.38
N ALA A 49 -48.62 -58.95 -29.02
CA ALA A 49 -48.47 -58.18 -27.77
C ALA A 49 -47.25 -57.24 -27.82
N GLY A 50 -47.40 -56.04 -27.21
CA GLY A 50 -46.56 -54.84 -27.23
C GLY A 50 -45.03 -54.96 -27.26
N PHE A 51 -44.41 -54.22 -28.19
CA PHE A 51 -42.98 -54.12 -28.43
C PHE A 51 -42.39 -52.87 -27.74
N VAL A 52 -41.74 -53.04 -26.58
CA VAL A 52 -41.04 -51.97 -25.85
C VAL A 52 -39.63 -52.47 -25.48
N LEU A 53 -38.68 -52.46 -26.42
CA LEU A 53 -37.29 -52.89 -26.15
C LEU A 53 -36.19 -51.87 -26.52
N PRO A 54 -36.31 -51.03 -27.57
CA PRO A 54 -35.27 -50.04 -27.86
C PRO A 54 -35.31 -48.82 -26.94
N THR A 55 -36.51 -48.34 -26.59
CA THR A 55 -36.70 -47.17 -25.73
C THR A 55 -36.26 -47.43 -24.30
N VAL A 56 -36.55 -48.61 -23.75
CA VAL A 56 -36.16 -48.94 -22.36
C VAL A 56 -34.65 -49.06 -22.23
N VAL A 57 -33.94 -49.60 -23.22
CA VAL A 57 -32.48 -49.70 -23.21
C VAL A 57 -31.83 -48.33 -23.36
N MET A 58 -32.32 -47.49 -24.27
CA MET A 58 -31.83 -46.11 -24.43
C MET A 58 -32.07 -45.27 -23.17
N VAL A 59 -33.26 -45.36 -22.58
CA VAL A 59 -33.60 -44.68 -21.32
C VAL A 59 -32.72 -45.19 -20.19
N SER A 60 -32.46 -46.50 -20.11
CA SER A 60 -31.58 -47.07 -19.08
C SER A 60 -30.13 -46.56 -19.20
N VAL A 61 -29.57 -46.48 -20.41
CA VAL A 61 -28.21 -45.95 -20.64
C VAL A 61 -28.13 -44.46 -20.31
N VAL A 62 -29.15 -43.69 -20.71
CA VAL A 62 -29.25 -42.26 -20.40
C VAL A 62 -29.38 -42.04 -18.89
N VAL A 63 -30.18 -42.84 -18.19
CA VAL A 63 -30.32 -42.78 -16.72
C VAL A 63 -29.01 -43.14 -16.03
N VAL A 64 -28.29 -44.16 -16.48
CA VAL A 64 -26.98 -44.53 -15.90
C VAL A 64 -25.94 -43.42 -16.13
N LEU A 65 -25.88 -42.83 -17.32
CA LEU A 65 -24.98 -41.70 -17.59
C LEU A 65 -25.36 -40.44 -16.78
N LEU A 66 -26.66 -40.14 -16.66
CA LEU A 66 -27.15 -39.02 -15.85
C LEU A 66 -26.87 -39.24 -14.37
N THR A 67 -27.13 -40.42 -13.83
CA THR A 67 -26.83 -40.75 -12.43
C THR A 67 -25.33 -40.73 -12.16
N THR A 68 -24.50 -41.21 -13.08
CA THR A 68 -23.04 -41.14 -12.93
C THR A 68 -22.54 -39.69 -13.02
N ALA A 69 -23.11 -38.88 -13.92
CA ALA A 69 -22.79 -37.45 -14.03
C ALA A 69 -23.30 -36.65 -12.81
N ILE A 70 -24.48 -36.98 -12.27
CA ILE A 70 -25.01 -36.43 -11.03
C ILE A 70 -24.14 -36.86 -9.85
N MET A 71 -23.65 -38.11 -9.84
CA MET A 71 -22.73 -38.62 -8.81
C MET A 71 -21.39 -37.89 -8.86
N PHE A 72 -20.79 -37.70 -10.04
CA PHE A 72 -19.58 -36.86 -10.18
C PHE A 72 -19.82 -35.40 -9.82
N ARG A 73 -20.95 -34.80 -10.23
CA ARG A 73 -21.34 -33.44 -9.80
C ARG A 73 -21.62 -33.36 -8.29
N SER A 74 -22.09 -34.44 -7.67
CA SER A 74 -22.31 -34.54 -6.23
C SER A 74 -20.99 -34.66 -5.47
N PHE A 75 -20.00 -35.38 -6.02
CA PHE A 75 -18.64 -35.42 -5.50
C PHE A 75 -17.90 -34.10 -5.67
N ASP A 76 -18.08 -33.38 -6.78
CA ASP A 76 -17.55 -32.03 -6.96
C ASP A 76 -18.22 -31.03 -6.01
N ARG A 77 -19.53 -31.17 -5.74
CA ARG A 77 -20.22 -30.41 -4.69
C ARG A 77 -19.74 -30.79 -3.29
N LEU A 78 -19.46 -32.06 -3.00
CA LEU A 78 -18.90 -32.55 -1.72
C LEU A 78 -17.47 -32.07 -1.50
N LYS A 79 -16.66 -32.00 -2.57
CA LYS A 79 -15.27 -31.48 -2.53
C LYS A 79 -15.24 -29.97 -2.32
N ASN A 80 -16.25 -29.25 -2.85
CA ASN A 80 -16.48 -27.83 -2.55
C ASN A 80 -17.23 -27.59 -1.23
N ALA A 81 -17.83 -28.62 -0.61
CA ALA A 81 -18.62 -28.53 0.62
C ALA A 81 -17.97 -29.24 1.83
N SER A 82 -16.66 -29.49 1.82
CA SER A 82 -16.00 -30.22 2.93
C SER A 82 -16.07 -29.48 4.28
N ASN A 83 -16.57 -28.23 4.30
CA ASN A 83 -16.74 -27.41 5.50
C ASN A 83 -18.21 -27.08 5.82
N VAL A 84 -19.19 -27.86 5.38
CA VAL A 84 -20.58 -27.66 5.87
C VAL A 84 -21.26 -28.98 6.16
N ARG A 85 -20.93 -29.53 7.33
CA ARG A 85 -21.86 -30.33 8.14
C ARG A 85 -21.37 -30.30 9.59
N VAL A 86 -21.89 -29.35 10.37
CA VAL A 86 -21.65 -29.26 11.81
C VAL A 86 -23.00 -29.38 12.50
N ASN A 87 -23.05 -30.08 13.63
CA ASN A 87 -24.28 -30.22 14.39
C ASN A 87 -24.75 -28.85 14.92
N GLU A 88 -26.02 -28.47 14.69
CA GLU A 88 -26.59 -27.18 15.13
C GLU A 88 -26.42 -26.94 16.64
N SER A 89 -26.47 -28.01 17.44
CA SER A 89 -26.26 -27.93 18.89
C SER A 89 -24.82 -27.54 19.27
N VAL A 90 -23.82 -27.99 18.50
CA VAL A 90 -22.41 -27.69 18.73
C VAL A 90 -22.08 -26.26 18.29
N ILE A 91 -22.65 -25.80 17.17
CA ILE A 91 -22.50 -24.40 16.73
C ILE A 91 -23.11 -23.45 17.76
N THR A 92 -24.34 -23.71 18.20
CA THR A 92 -25.05 -22.83 19.13
C THR A 92 -24.26 -22.68 20.43
N ALA A 93 -23.69 -23.76 20.95
CA ALA A 93 -22.87 -23.73 22.16
C ALA A 93 -21.52 -23.01 21.96
N ALA A 94 -20.90 -23.10 20.77
CA ALA A 94 -19.64 -22.43 20.46
C ALA A 94 -19.79 -20.96 20.02
N THR A 95 -21.00 -20.53 19.62
CA THR A 95 -21.26 -19.20 19.05
C THR A 95 -20.79 -18.05 19.94
N PRO A 96 -21.06 -18.04 21.26
CA PRO A 96 -20.58 -16.96 22.14
C PRO A 96 -19.06 -16.83 22.15
N ALA A 97 -18.33 -17.94 22.11
CA ALA A 97 -16.86 -17.94 22.07
C ALA A 97 -16.32 -17.49 20.70
N ILE A 98 -16.96 -17.92 19.62
CA ILE A 98 -16.61 -17.48 18.26
C ILE A 98 -16.81 -15.97 18.13
N ASP A 99 -17.96 -15.44 18.58
CA ASP A 99 -18.27 -14.01 18.48
C ASP A 99 -17.30 -13.15 19.31
N ARG A 100 -16.95 -13.59 20.52
CA ARG A 100 -15.90 -12.97 21.34
C ARG A 100 -14.54 -13.02 20.64
N GLY A 101 -14.18 -14.16 20.05
CA GLY A 101 -12.97 -14.32 19.26
C GLY A 101 -12.92 -13.38 18.06
N LYS A 102 -14.01 -13.27 17.29
CA LYS A 102 -14.14 -12.33 16.16
C LYS A 102 -13.97 -10.89 16.62
N ALA A 103 -14.65 -10.50 17.70
CA ALA A 103 -14.56 -9.15 18.26
C ALA A 103 -13.12 -8.80 18.66
N LYS A 104 -12.39 -9.74 19.28
CA LYS A 104 -10.98 -9.55 19.65
C LYS A 104 -10.06 -9.47 18.45
N ILE A 105 -10.25 -10.31 17.42
CA ILE A 105 -9.46 -10.23 16.17
C ILE A 105 -9.70 -8.89 15.49
N SER A 106 -10.96 -8.45 15.36
CA SER A 106 -11.29 -7.14 14.80
C SER A 106 -10.67 -6.02 15.63
N LYS A 107 -10.72 -6.08 16.97
CA LYS A 107 -10.09 -5.09 17.86
C LYS A 107 -8.56 -5.09 17.76
N LEU A 108 -7.92 -6.25 17.64
CA LEU A 108 -6.46 -6.38 17.51
C LEU A 108 -5.98 -5.67 16.27
N LEU A 109 -6.65 -5.89 15.15
CA LEU A 109 -6.28 -5.25 13.90
C LEU A 109 -6.60 -3.73 13.92
N GLN A 110 -7.39 -3.24 14.88
CA GLN A 110 -7.62 -1.81 15.17
C GLN A 110 -6.61 -1.21 16.17
N ASP A 111 -5.68 -2.01 16.71
CA ASP A 111 -4.78 -1.54 17.75
C ASP A 111 -3.84 -0.44 17.21
N LYS A 112 -3.86 0.71 17.86
CA LYS A 112 -3.05 1.88 17.49
C LYS A 112 -1.55 1.68 17.74
N THR A 113 -1.16 0.62 18.45
CA THR A 113 0.24 0.25 18.69
C THR A 113 0.85 -0.55 17.54
N LEU A 114 0.04 -1.09 16.64
CA LEU A 114 0.54 -1.80 15.47
C LEU A 114 1.27 -0.84 14.50
N PRO A 115 2.29 -1.34 13.78
CA PRO A 115 2.91 -0.56 12.73
C PRO A 115 1.89 -0.19 11.65
N LYS A 116 2.13 0.92 10.97
CA LYS A 116 1.27 1.41 9.89
C LYS A 116 1.41 0.61 8.59
N THR A 117 2.46 -0.21 8.48
CA THR A 117 2.65 -1.20 7.40
C THR A 117 1.96 -2.51 7.77
N THR A 118 1.94 -3.49 6.84
CA THR A 118 1.52 -4.86 7.17
C THR A 118 2.24 -5.38 8.45
N PRO A 119 1.53 -5.69 9.53
CA PRO A 119 2.14 -6.06 10.82
C PRO A 119 2.67 -7.49 10.79
N THR A 120 3.80 -7.75 11.45
CA THR A 120 4.34 -9.10 11.59
C THR A 120 3.60 -9.93 12.65
N ASP A 121 3.87 -11.24 12.70
CA ASP A 121 3.36 -12.13 13.76
C ASP A 121 3.70 -11.62 15.17
N ASP A 122 4.92 -11.08 15.34
CA ASP A 122 5.37 -10.55 16.62
C ASP A 122 4.71 -9.21 16.94
N ASP A 123 4.50 -8.35 15.95
CA ASP A 123 3.75 -7.09 16.15
C ASP A 123 2.33 -7.37 16.63
N LEU A 124 1.63 -8.30 15.97
CA LEU A 124 0.28 -8.74 16.34
C LEU A 124 0.25 -9.41 17.72
N TYR A 125 1.24 -10.25 18.02
CA TYR A 125 1.31 -10.93 19.31
C TYR A 125 1.60 -9.95 20.46
N ASN A 126 2.57 -9.06 20.29
CA ASN A 126 2.96 -8.09 21.29
C ASN A 126 1.86 -7.05 21.52
N ALA A 127 1.18 -6.57 20.46
CA ALA A 127 0.05 -5.65 20.61
C ALA A 127 -1.08 -6.26 21.47
N LEU A 128 -1.40 -7.54 21.22
CA LEU A 128 -2.44 -8.25 21.98
C LEU A 128 -2.00 -8.55 23.42
N VAL A 129 -0.80 -9.11 23.63
CA VAL A 129 -0.36 -9.58 24.95
C VAL A 129 0.02 -8.42 25.88
N ASN A 130 0.71 -7.40 25.38
CA ASN A 130 1.10 -6.24 26.19
C ASN A 130 -0.13 -5.42 26.64
N ASN A 131 -1.26 -5.57 25.95
CA ASN A 131 -2.52 -4.92 26.27
C ASN A 131 -3.64 -5.93 26.58
N ILE A 132 -3.32 -7.14 27.06
CA ILE A 132 -4.27 -8.25 27.18
C ILE A 132 -5.53 -7.91 27.98
N ASP A 133 -5.42 -7.01 28.97
CA ASP A 133 -6.54 -6.49 29.75
C ASP A 133 -7.59 -5.77 28.89
N LYS A 134 -7.15 -5.01 27.87
CA LYS A 134 -8.06 -4.33 26.92
C LYS A 134 -8.81 -5.32 26.02
N TYR A 135 -8.29 -6.54 25.90
CA TYR A 135 -8.86 -7.63 25.11
C TYR A 135 -9.60 -8.65 25.95
N THR A 136 -9.77 -8.45 27.26
CA THR A 136 -10.42 -9.41 28.15
C THR A 136 -11.77 -8.86 28.60
N PHE A 137 -12.85 -9.59 28.36
CA PHE A 137 -14.19 -9.21 28.85
C PHE A 137 -14.26 -9.40 30.37
N GLY A 138 -15.17 -8.68 31.04
CA GLY A 138 -15.24 -8.66 32.52
C GLY A 138 -15.58 -10.02 33.17
N ASP A 139 -16.19 -10.93 32.41
CA ASP A 139 -16.55 -12.29 32.82
C ASP A 139 -15.52 -13.36 32.39
N GLU A 140 -14.39 -12.95 31.82
CA GLU A 140 -13.37 -13.86 31.30
C GLU A 140 -12.16 -14.02 32.22
N THR A 141 -11.67 -15.24 32.31
CA THR A 141 -10.40 -15.58 32.96
C THR A 141 -9.33 -15.87 31.90
N LYS A 142 -8.16 -15.23 32.03
CA LYS A 142 -7.03 -15.37 31.08
C LYS A 142 -6.30 -16.69 31.27
N LEU A 143 -6.02 -17.36 30.15
CA LEU A 143 -5.35 -18.65 30.12
C LEU A 143 -4.01 -18.58 29.39
N THR A 144 -3.06 -19.38 29.87
CA THR A 144 -1.77 -19.63 29.26
C THR A 144 -1.71 -21.07 28.76
N LEU A 145 -1.36 -21.20 27.48
CA LEU A 145 -1.15 -22.47 26.80
C LEU A 145 0.35 -22.77 26.76
N SER A 146 0.73 -24.01 27.01
CA SER A 146 2.13 -24.43 27.04
C SER A 146 2.31 -25.74 26.29
N LEU A 147 3.40 -25.82 25.52
CA LEU A 147 3.82 -27.02 24.81
C LEU A 147 5.32 -27.22 25.07
N GLN A 148 5.75 -28.46 25.31
CA GLN A 148 7.11 -28.76 25.73
C GLN A 148 8.15 -28.24 24.71
N GLY A 149 9.12 -27.46 25.20
CA GLY A 149 10.18 -26.87 24.37
C GLY A 149 9.74 -25.72 23.46
N GLN A 150 8.55 -25.14 23.67
CA GLN A 150 8.03 -23.98 22.93
C GLN A 150 7.72 -22.80 23.87
N PRO A 151 7.82 -21.54 23.39
CA PRO A 151 7.30 -20.39 24.13
C PRO A 151 5.80 -20.54 24.39
N SER A 152 5.33 -20.17 25.58
CA SER A 152 3.91 -20.21 25.91
C SER A 152 3.08 -19.22 25.08
N LEU A 153 1.80 -19.55 24.88
CA LEU A 153 0.84 -18.71 24.17
C LEU A 153 -0.20 -18.17 25.18
N GLN A 154 -0.30 -16.85 25.30
CA GLN A 154 -1.16 -16.17 26.29
C GLN A 154 -2.45 -15.60 25.67
N THR A 155 -2.93 -16.21 24.60
CA THR A 155 -4.07 -15.72 23.79
C THR A 155 -5.30 -16.62 23.93
N ALA A 156 -5.58 -17.08 25.15
CA ALA A 156 -6.70 -17.94 25.47
C ALA A 156 -7.48 -17.45 26.70
N TRP A 157 -8.77 -17.78 26.75
CA TRP A 157 -9.70 -17.34 27.79
C TRP A 157 -10.71 -18.45 28.12
N ARG A 158 -11.27 -18.39 29.33
CA ARG A 158 -12.51 -19.11 29.70
C ARG A 158 -13.56 -18.17 30.24
N PHE A 159 -14.83 -18.48 30.03
CA PHE A 159 -15.97 -17.80 30.66
C PHE A 159 -17.07 -18.81 31.01
N PRO A 160 -17.85 -18.55 32.07
CA PRO A 160 -18.95 -19.42 32.47
C PRO A 160 -20.18 -19.25 31.55
N VAL A 161 -20.91 -20.33 31.31
CA VAL A 161 -22.10 -20.39 30.46
C VAL A 161 -23.21 -21.17 31.17
N ASP A 162 -24.44 -20.69 31.03
CA ASP A 162 -25.67 -21.37 31.46
C ASP A 162 -26.26 -22.10 30.24
N THR A 163 -26.06 -23.42 30.19
CA THR A 163 -26.43 -24.24 29.04
C THR A 163 -27.92 -24.61 29.03
N ASP A 164 -28.57 -24.63 30.20
CA ASP A 164 -29.97 -25.05 30.35
C ASP A 164 -30.95 -23.89 30.66
N SER A 165 -30.45 -22.65 30.66
CA SER A 165 -31.20 -21.41 30.85
C SER A 165 -31.91 -21.33 32.21
N ASN A 166 -31.36 -21.96 33.25
CA ASN A 166 -31.94 -21.97 34.59
C ASN A 166 -31.49 -20.79 35.48
N GLY A 167 -30.65 -19.89 34.93
CA GLY A 167 -30.12 -18.72 35.61
C GLY A 167 -28.84 -18.96 36.40
N LYS A 168 -28.25 -20.16 36.32
CA LYS A 168 -26.96 -20.51 36.91
C LYS A 168 -25.99 -21.05 35.87
N PHE A 169 -24.71 -20.76 36.06
CA PHE A 169 -23.67 -21.27 35.18
C PHE A 169 -23.38 -22.74 35.50
N ASP A 170 -23.32 -23.56 34.45
CA ASP A 170 -23.18 -25.01 34.57
C ASP A 170 -21.97 -25.56 33.80
N SER A 171 -21.38 -24.74 32.92
CA SER A 171 -20.23 -25.08 32.11
C SER A 171 -19.28 -23.89 31.94
N TYR A 172 -18.01 -24.20 31.65
CA TYR A 172 -17.03 -23.26 31.13
C TYR A 172 -16.86 -23.46 29.64
N THR A 173 -16.94 -22.38 28.88
CA THR A 173 -16.47 -22.35 27.50
C THR A 173 -15.07 -21.77 27.46
N LEU A 174 -14.13 -22.56 26.95
CA LEU A 174 -12.74 -22.19 26.70
C LEU A 174 -12.57 -21.85 25.23
N TYR A 175 -11.78 -20.84 24.93
CA TYR A 175 -11.35 -20.57 23.57
C TYR A 175 -9.97 -19.92 23.49
N GLY A 176 -9.29 -20.12 22.37
CA GLY A 176 -7.99 -19.50 22.10
C GLY A 176 -7.89 -18.97 20.67
N ILE A 177 -7.12 -17.90 20.49
CA ILE A 177 -6.85 -17.27 19.19
C ILE A 177 -5.42 -17.62 18.75
N TYR A 178 -5.26 -18.22 17.56
CA TYR A 178 -4.00 -18.75 17.05
C TYR A 178 -3.72 -18.19 15.64
N PHE A 179 -2.59 -17.49 15.47
CA PHE A 179 -2.22 -16.87 14.18
C PHE A 179 -0.72 -16.89 13.87
N LYS A 180 0.14 -17.37 14.79
CA LYS A 180 1.58 -17.45 14.57
C LYS A 180 1.93 -18.47 13.49
N THR A 181 3.04 -18.23 12.81
CA THR A 181 3.62 -19.11 11.79
C THR A 181 5.03 -19.57 12.20
N PRO A 182 5.49 -20.75 11.72
CA PRO A 182 6.85 -21.20 12.01
C PRO A 182 7.91 -20.24 11.48
N PRO A 183 9.11 -20.18 12.08
CA PRO A 183 10.21 -19.35 11.58
C PRO A 183 10.58 -19.70 10.14
N VAL A 184 10.86 -18.69 9.33
CA VAL A 184 11.18 -18.83 7.91
C VAL A 184 12.69 -18.73 7.68
N VAL A 185 13.26 -19.70 6.96
CA VAL A 185 14.67 -19.73 6.55
C VAL A 185 14.69 -20.01 5.04
N ASN A 186 15.36 -19.15 4.26
CA ASN A 186 15.44 -19.23 2.80
C ASN A 186 14.06 -19.38 2.10
N GLY A 187 13.06 -18.62 2.56
CA GLY A 187 11.72 -18.61 1.97
C GLY A 187 10.87 -19.87 2.27
N GLN A 188 11.32 -20.75 3.17
CA GLN A 188 10.60 -21.95 3.60
C GLN A 188 10.45 -21.99 5.13
N TYR A 189 9.38 -22.61 5.61
CA TYR A 189 9.23 -22.87 7.04
C TYR A 189 10.33 -23.81 7.54
N SER A 190 11.06 -23.40 8.57
CA SER A 190 12.12 -24.18 9.23
C SER A 190 11.63 -25.51 9.82
N ARG A 191 10.34 -25.62 10.12
CA ARG A 191 9.70 -26.79 10.73
C ARG A 191 8.20 -26.86 10.41
N ALA A 192 7.59 -27.99 10.71
CA ALA A 192 6.13 -28.15 10.68
C ALA A 192 5.44 -27.32 11.79
N ARG A 193 4.18 -26.96 11.55
CA ARG A 193 3.33 -26.20 12.48
C ARG A 193 3.02 -27.01 13.74
N ASN A 194 2.97 -26.34 14.89
CA ASN A 194 2.58 -26.95 16.18
C ASN A 194 1.23 -26.42 16.71
N ALA A 195 0.79 -26.95 17.85
CA ALA A 195 -0.51 -26.67 18.46
C ALA A 195 -0.65 -25.26 19.10
N LEU A 196 0.40 -24.43 19.09
CA LEU A 196 0.38 -23.02 19.51
C LEU A 196 0.37 -22.06 18.31
N GLU A 197 0.36 -22.60 17.09
CA GLU A 197 0.43 -21.85 15.83
C GLU A 197 -0.86 -22.05 15.02
N ALA A 198 -1.07 -21.22 13.99
CA ALA A 198 -2.17 -21.45 13.05
C ALA A 198 -2.03 -22.82 12.37
N ARG A 199 -3.10 -23.62 12.29
CA ARG A 199 -3.05 -25.01 11.79
C ARG A 199 -2.68 -25.08 10.32
N ASN A 200 -3.28 -24.24 9.50
CA ASN A 200 -3.05 -24.19 8.07
C ASN A 200 -2.75 -22.76 7.63
N THR A 201 -2.39 -22.60 6.36
CA THR A 201 -2.40 -21.32 5.66
C THR A 201 -3.83 -20.97 5.22
N PRO A 202 -4.11 -19.69 4.92
CA PRO A 202 -5.36 -19.27 4.28
C PRO A 202 -5.87 -20.22 3.19
N VAL A 203 -7.18 -20.40 3.13
CA VAL A 203 -7.82 -21.36 2.24
C VAL A 203 -7.70 -20.90 0.79
N VAL A 204 -7.19 -21.79 -0.07
CA VAL A 204 -7.11 -21.56 -1.51
C VAL A 204 -8.47 -21.80 -2.17
N LYS A 205 -9.10 -20.74 -2.67
CA LYS A 205 -10.37 -20.82 -3.39
C LYS A 205 -10.16 -21.17 -4.86
N GLY A 206 -10.51 -22.40 -5.24
CA GLY A 206 -10.52 -22.87 -6.63
C GLY A 206 -9.19 -23.46 -7.13
N THR A 207 -9.19 -24.01 -8.35
CA THR A 207 -7.98 -24.44 -9.04
C THR A 207 -7.30 -23.22 -9.64
N LEU A 208 -6.26 -22.71 -9.00
CA LEU A 208 -5.45 -21.62 -9.56
C LEU A 208 -4.90 -22.06 -10.91
N ASN A 209 -5.05 -21.21 -11.92
CA ASN A 209 -4.45 -21.43 -13.22
C ASN A 209 -2.92 -21.46 -13.05
N ALA A 210 -2.27 -22.58 -13.36
CA ALA A 210 -0.80 -22.74 -13.24
C ALA A 210 -0.02 -21.65 -14.00
N ASN A 211 -0.66 -21.00 -14.97
CA ASN A 211 -0.10 -19.89 -15.74
C ASN A 211 -0.02 -18.56 -14.96
N CYS A 212 -0.67 -18.46 -13.80
CA CYS A 212 -0.81 -17.22 -13.04
C CYS A 212 -0.28 -17.31 -11.61
N GLY A 213 0.63 -18.26 -11.39
CA GLY A 213 1.21 -18.53 -10.08
C GLY A 213 0.68 -19.85 -9.52
N SER A 214 1.61 -20.66 -9.05
CA SER A 214 1.39 -21.96 -8.40
C SER A 214 0.40 -21.87 -7.24
N THR A 215 -0.29 -22.98 -6.99
CA THR A 215 -1.13 -23.27 -5.81
C THR A 215 -0.39 -23.19 -4.47
N ASN A 216 0.92 -22.96 -4.48
CA ASN A 216 1.76 -22.93 -3.29
C ASN A 216 1.79 -21.51 -2.70
N THR A 217 1.39 -21.40 -1.44
CA THR A 217 1.50 -20.20 -0.61
C THR A 217 2.96 -19.76 -0.54
N SER A 218 3.31 -18.68 -1.25
CA SER A 218 4.62 -18.06 -1.13
C SER A 218 4.60 -17.13 0.09
N LEU A 219 5.53 -17.36 1.01
CA LEU A 219 5.73 -16.53 2.19
C LEU A 219 6.22 -15.15 1.78
N VAL A 220 5.66 -14.10 2.40
CA VAL A 220 6.13 -12.73 2.17
C VAL A 220 7.12 -12.38 3.28
N GLY A 221 8.39 -12.71 3.02
CA GLY A 221 9.47 -12.55 3.99
C GLY A 221 9.18 -13.30 5.29
N ASN A 222 9.46 -12.66 6.43
CA ASN A 222 9.25 -13.22 7.78
C ASN A 222 8.01 -12.64 8.48
N THR A 223 7.04 -12.12 7.74
CA THR A 223 5.89 -11.39 8.30
C THR A 223 4.78 -12.31 8.83
N GLY A 224 4.76 -13.58 8.42
CA GLY A 224 3.67 -14.52 8.70
C GLY A 224 2.42 -14.32 7.83
N TRP A 225 2.46 -13.37 6.88
CA TRP A 225 1.48 -13.23 5.81
C TRP A 225 1.89 -14.08 4.61
N VAL A 226 0.90 -14.72 3.98
CA VAL A 226 1.10 -15.48 2.75
C VAL A 226 0.48 -14.74 1.58
N ARG A 227 1.13 -14.82 0.42
CA ARG A 227 0.53 -14.30 -0.80
C ARG A 227 -0.34 -15.36 -1.45
N GLN A 228 -1.59 -14.99 -1.73
CA GLN A 228 -2.52 -15.81 -2.50
C GLN A 228 -3.43 -14.89 -3.31
N ASP A 229 -3.65 -15.16 -4.59
CA ASP A 229 -4.58 -14.36 -5.42
C ASP A 229 -4.26 -12.85 -5.49
N ASN A 230 -2.97 -12.49 -5.41
CA ASN A 230 -2.47 -11.11 -5.29
C ASN A 230 -2.92 -10.37 -4.01
N GLU A 231 -3.21 -11.13 -2.97
CA GLU A 231 -3.55 -10.62 -1.64
C GLU A 231 -2.54 -11.12 -0.63
N LEU A 232 -2.24 -10.27 0.35
CA LEU A 232 -1.63 -10.70 1.58
C LEU A 232 -2.73 -11.28 2.44
N LYS A 233 -2.70 -12.58 2.68
CA LYS A 233 -3.66 -13.27 3.52
C LYS A 233 -3.02 -13.75 4.79
N LYS A 234 -3.79 -13.67 5.88
CA LYS A 234 -3.42 -14.22 7.17
C LYS A 234 -4.59 -14.96 7.78
N ALA A 235 -4.34 -16.21 8.17
CA ALA A 235 -5.35 -17.05 8.81
C ALA A 235 -5.31 -16.82 10.32
N PHE A 236 -6.48 -16.54 10.90
CA PHE A 236 -6.72 -16.52 12.32
C PHE A 236 -7.60 -17.71 12.68
N PHE A 237 -7.15 -18.51 13.64
CA PHE A 237 -7.88 -19.66 14.14
C PHE A 237 -8.46 -19.35 15.52
N VAL A 238 -9.73 -19.69 15.72
CA VAL A 238 -10.37 -19.74 17.02
C VAL A 238 -10.79 -21.18 17.28
N TYR A 239 -10.21 -21.79 18.30
CA TYR A 239 -10.64 -23.10 18.79
C TYR A 239 -11.52 -22.90 20.00
N THR A 240 -12.62 -23.64 20.07
CA THR A 240 -13.52 -23.62 21.23
C THR A 240 -13.60 -25.02 21.84
N ALA A 241 -13.73 -25.07 23.16
CA ALA A 241 -13.95 -26.30 23.91
C ALA A 241 -14.86 -26.02 25.10
N ILE A 242 -15.73 -26.97 25.45
CA ILE A 242 -16.65 -26.85 26.59
C ILE A 242 -16.23 -27.86 27.66
N ALA A 243 -16.22 -27.41 28.92
CA ALA A 243 -15.95 -28.22 30.10
C ALA A 243 -17.04 -27.98 31.15
N ARG A 244 -17.42 -29.00 31.92
CA ARG A 244 -18.43 -28.87 32.99
C ARG A 244 -17.83 -28.29 34.25
N ILE A 245 -18.65 -27.53 34.96
CA ILE A 245 -18.37 -27.11 36.34
C ILE A 245 -18.62 -28.30 37.27
N THR A 246 -17.55 -28.80 37.89
CA THR A 246 -17.62 -29.89 38.87
C THR A 246 -17.47 -29.39 40.31
N ASP A 247 -16.83 -28.23 40.48
CA ASP A 247 -16.72 -27.52 41.75
C ASP A 247 -17.14 -26.05 41.51
N PRO A 248 -18.33 -25.62 41.99
CA PRO A 248 -18.83 -24.28 41.76
C PRO A 248 -18.00 -23.25 42.54
N PRO A 249 -17.40 -22.25 41.89
CA PRO A 249 -16.59 -21.24 42.59
C PRO A 249 -17.45 -20.24 43.39
N ASP A 250 -18.75 -20.15 43.09
CA ASP A 250 -19.68 -19.19 43.68
C ASP A 250 -21.14 -19.69 43.69
N THR A 251 -22.03 -18.89 44.28
CA THR A 251 -23.47 -19.19 44.35
C THR A 251 -24.22 -19.00 43.03
N LYS A 252 -23.56 -18.47 41.99
CA LYS A 252 -24.11 -18.28 40.64
C LYS A 252 -23.83 -19.47 39.73
N SER A 253 -23.00 -20.40 40.18
CA SER A 253 -22.60 -21.59 39.45
C SER A 253 -23.20 -22.83 40.10
N GLU A 254 -23.41 -23.90 39.33
CA GLU A 254 -23.86 -25.18 39.85
C GLU A 254 -23.14 -26.36 39.20
N VAL A 255 -23.19 -27.50 39.90
CA VAL A 255 -22.65 -28.75 39.37
C VAL A 255 -23.60 -29.30 38.33
N TYR A 256 -23.14 -29.40 37.09
CA TYR A 256 -23.95 -29.96 36.02
C TYR A 256 -23.99 -31.49 36.08
N ASN A 257 -25.09 -32.02 36.63
CA ASN A 257 -25.28 -33.46 36.87
C ASN A 257 -26.08 -34.19 35.77
N ARG A 258 -26.49 -33.51 34.69
CA ARG A 258 -27.23 -34.16 33.59
C ARG A 258 -26.29 -34.75 32.53
N ASN A 259 -26.76 -35.79 31.83
CA ASN A 259 -26.12 -36.27 30.61
C ASN A 259 -26.36 -35.22 29.52
N ILE A 260 -25.32 -34.48 29.13
CA ILE A 260 -25.38 -33.68 27.92
C ILE A 260 -25.44 -34.63 26.74
N ALA A 261 -26.63 -34.82 26.17
CA ALA A 261 -26.79 -35.56 24.93
C ALA A 261 -26.10 -34.79 23.79
N GLY A 262 -24.91 -35.23 23.39
CA GLY A 262 -24.24 -34.80 22.15
C GLY A 262 -23.43 -33.49 22.18
N SER A 263 -23.55 -32.60 23.16
CA SER A 263 -22.84 -31.29 23.15
C SER A 263 -21.50 -31.21 23.91
N LEU A 264 -21.15 -32.19 24.77
CA LEU A 264 -19.83 -32.22 25.45
C LEU A 264 -18.68 -32.78 24.60
N GLY A 265 -19.00 -33.39 23.45
CA GLY A 265 -18.01 -34.08 22.60
C GLY A 265 -17.46 -33.23 21.45
N GLY A 266 -18.11 -32.11 21.10
CA GLY A 266 -17.77 -31.31 19.94
C GLY A 266 -16.97 -30.06 20.32
N ALA A 267 -15.76 -29.94 19.79
CA ALA A 267 -15.02 -28.68 19.73
C ALA A 267 -15.24 -28.06 18.35
N VAL A 268 -15.14 -26.73 18.24
CA VAL A 268 -15.29 -26.04 16.96
C VAL A 268 -13.98 -25.37 16.59
N GLU A 269 -13.57 -25.60 15.35
CA GLU A 269 -12.51 -24.87 14.68
C GLU A 269 -13.16 -23.81 13.79
N TYR A 270 -12.92 -22.56 14.13
CA TYR A 270 -13.30 -21.41 13.32
C TYR A 270 -12.04 -20.80 12.71
N GLN A 271 -12.02 -20.66 11.39
CA GLN A 271 -10.97 -20.00 10.64
C GLN A 271 -11.50 -18.71 10.02
N GLN A 272 -10.81 -17.60 10.27
CA GLN A 272 -11.05 -16.33 9.60
C GLN A 272 -9.79 -15.92 8.83
N ASP A 273 -9.92 -15.82 7.50
CA ASP A 273 -8.85 -15.35 6.63
C ASP A 273 -8.99 -13.83 6.44
N ARG A 274 -8.03 -13.09 7.00
CA ARG A 274 -7.93 -11.65 6.84
C ARG A 274 -7.08 -11.32 5.64
N VAL A 275 -7.51 -10.30 4.89
CA VAL A 275 -6.91 -9.88 3.63
C VAL A 275 -6.36 -8.48 3.79
N GLN A 276 -5.16 -8.25 3.28
CA GLN A 276 -4.64 -6.93 2.94
C GLN A 276 -4.29 -6.88 1.46
N THR A 277 -4.68 -5.79 0.83
CA THR A 277 -4.50 -5.52 -0.59
C THR A 277 -3.64 -4.26 -0.71
N PRO A 278 -2.44 -4.34 -1.30
CA PRO A 278 -1.65 -3.16 -1.62
C PRO A 278 -2.43 -2.17 -2.50
N THR A 279 -2.44 -0.87 -2.18
CA THR A 279 -3.15 0.16 -2.95
C THR A 279 -2.57 0.36 -4.36
N ASN A 280 -1.34 -0.11 -4.64
CA ASN A 280 -0.78 -0.16 -6.00
C ASN A 280 -1.47 -1.20 -6.91
N ASN A 281 -2.44 -1.95 -6.38
CA ASN A 281 -3.40 -2.71 -7.16
C ASN A 281 -4.45 -1.81 -7.85
N ASN A 282 -4.58 -0.54 -7.45
CA ASN A 282 -5.42 0.44 -8.13
C ASN A 282 -4.60 1.14 -9.23
N ALA A 283 -5.25 1.42 -10.35
CA ALA A 283 -4.70 2.21 -11.44
C ALA A 283 -4.53 3.67 -11.07
N VAL A 284 -5.44 4.20 -10.25
CA VAL A 284 -5.43 5.59 -9.80
C VAL A 284 -5.66 5.64 -8.30
N VAL A 285 -4.86 6.41 -7.58
CA VAL A 285 -4.94 6.64 -6.13
C VAL A 285 -4.79 8.14 -5.87
N TYR A 286 -5.78 8.81 -5.31
CA TYR A 286 -5.70 10.24 -5.01
C TYR A 286 -5.96 10.50 -3.53
N ASP A 287 -5.13 11.35 -2.90
CA ASP A 287 -5.44 11.89 -1.58
C ASP A 287 -6.50 12.99 -1.63
N ASP A 288 -6.59 13.66 -2.78
CA ASP A 288 -7.43 14.82 -3.03
C ASP A 288 -8.46 14.56 -4.14
N ASP A 289 -9.21 15.59 -4.53
CA ASP A 289 -10.22 15.45 -5.58
C ASP A 289 -9.62 14.96 -6.90
N LEU A 290 -10.23 13.92 -7.44
CA LEU A 290 -9.85 13.31 -8.71
C LEU A 290 -10.79 13.80 -9.80
N GLU A 291 -10.29 14.63 -10.70
CA GLU A 291 -11.00 14.98 -11.94
C GLU A 291 -10.54 14.10 -13.11
N LEU A 292 -11.52 13.42 -13.72
CA LEU A 292 -11.39 12.74 -15.00
C LEU A 292 -11.91 13.65 -16.11
N ASN A 293 -11.07 13.97 -17.08
CA ASN A 293 -11.39 14.86 -18.20
C ASN A 293 -11.51 14.09 -19.53
N SER A 294 -11.80 14.81 -20.62
CA SER A 294 -12.15 14.24 -21.93
C SER A 294 -11.05 13.33 -22.50
N ASP A 295 -11.46 12.15 -22.99
CA ASP A 295 -10.65 11.08 -23.59
C ASP A 295 -9.92 10.12 -22.61
N THR A 296 -10.42 9.98 -21.39
CA THR A 296 -9.87 9.02 -20.42
C THR A 296 -10.45 7.61 -20.64
N LYS A 297 -9.63 6.69 -21.17
CA LYS A 297 -9.87 5.24 -21.11
C LYS A 297 -8.98 4.64 -20.03
N LEU A 298 -9.57 3.96 -19.04
CA LEU A 298 -8.82 3.43 -17.91
C LEU A 298 -9.31 2.02 -17.56
N ASN A 299 -8.39 1.08 -17.42
CA ASN A 299 -8.63 -0.23 -16.81
C ASN A 299 -8.09 -0.26 -15.37
N GLY A 300 -8.67 -1.11 -14.52
CA GLY A 300 -8.20 -1.31 -13.14
C GLY A 300 -8.98 -0.50 -12.10
N GLY A 301 -8.54 -0.56 -10.85
CA GLY A 301 -9.22 0.09 -9.72
C GLY A 301 -8.94 1.58 -9.65
N VAL A 302 -9.88 2.34 -9.07
CA VAL A 302 -9.73 3.78 -8.81
C VAL A 302 -9.99 4.01 -7.33
N PHE A 303 -9.12 4.76 -6.68
CA PHE A 303 -9.25 5.16 -5.29
C PHE A 303 -9.06 6.67 -5.19
N THR A 304 -9.96 7.36 -4.51
CA THR A 304 -9.73 8.73 -4.03
C THR A 304 -10.22 8.85 -2.58
N ASN A 305 -9.42 9.47 -1.73
CA ASN A 305 -9.83 9.90 -0.38
C ASN A 305 -10.88 11.03 -0.42
N SER A 306 -11.12 11.58 -1.61
CA SER A 306 -11.84 12.82 -1.83
C SER A 306 -12.97 12.60 -2.83
N ASN A 307 -13.37 13.63 -3.57
CA ASN A 307 -14.40 13.51 -4.59
C ASN A 307 -13.85 12.92 -5.90
N LEU A 308 -14.75 12.27 -6.66
CA LEU A 308 -14.51 11.91 -8.06
C LEU A 308 -15.39 12.78 -8.95
N LEU A 309 -14.76 13.61 -9.76
CA LEU A 309 -15.38 14.55 -10.70
C LEU A 309 -15.20 14.02 -12.12
N ALA A 310 -16.29 13.82 -12.84
CA ALA A 310 -16.26 13.39 -14.24
C ALA A 310 -16.60 14.55 -15.17
N ALA A 311 -15.58 15.23 -15.69
CA ALA A 311 -15.67 16.41 -16.55
C ALA A 311 -15.87 16.12 -18.05
N GLY A 312 -15.61 14.89 -18.50
CA GLY A 312 -15.83 14.48 -19.90
C GLY A 312 -17.29 14.07 -20.17
N SER A 313 -17.64 13.77 -21.42
CA SER A 313 -18.95 13.17 -21.74
C SER A 313 -18.95 11.65 -21.50
N VAL A 314 -20.14 11.07 -21.37
CA VAL A 314 -20.36 9.61 -21.27
C VAL A 314 -19.71 8.81 -22.41
N SER A 315 -19.54 9.41 -23.60
CA SER A 315 -18.87 8.78 -24.74
C SER A 315 -17.35 8.85 -24.66
N ASN A 316 -16.80 9.81 -23.91
CA ASN A 316 -15.38 10.13 -23.93
C ASN A 316 -14.63 9.56 -22.72
N ILE A 317 -15.31 9.31 -21.61
CA ILE A 317 -14.74 8.63 -20.43
C ILE A 317 -15.31 7.22 -20.32
N LYS A 318 -14.41 6.22 -20.33
CA LYS A 318 -14.79 4.83 -20.12
C LYS A 318 -13.86 4.12 -19.13
N LEU A 319 -14.47 3.58 -18.08
CA LEU A 319 -13.81 2.82 -17.02
C LEU A 319 -14.06 1.32 -17.24
N TYR A 320 -13.02 0.60 -17.63
CA TYR A 320 -13.04 -0.82 -17.94
C TYR A 320 -12.82 -1.67 -16.69
N GLN A 321 -13.09 -2.97 -16.79
CA GLN A 321 -12.55 -3.95 -15.85
C GLN A 321 -11.01 -4.01 -15.97
N VAL A 322 -10.33 -4.64 -15.01
CA VAL A 322 -8.86 -4.66 -14.95
C VAL A 322 -8.19 -5.27 -16.19
N SER A 323 -8.81 -6.30 -16.79
CA SER A 323 -8.33 -6.97 -18.01
C SER A 323 -9.47 -7.75 -18.70
N GLY A 324 -9.16 -8.59 -19.69
CA GLY A 324 -10.10 -9.48 -20.38
C GLY A 324 -10.42 -10.77 -19.61
N LYS A 325 -11.49 -11.48 -19.99
CA LYS A 325 -12.04 -12.63 -19.23
C LYS A 325 -11.06 -13.79 -19.03
N ALA A 326 -10.15 -13.99 -19.99
CA ALA A 326 -9.10 -15.01 -19.93
C ALA A 326 -7.96 -14.66 -18.95
N SER A 327 -7.87 -13.41 -18.50
CA SER A 327 -6.93 -13.00 -17.45
C SER A 327 -7.24 -13.70 -16.12
N CYS A 328 -6.18 -13.94 -15.35
CA CYS A 328 -6.29 -14.42 -13.99
C CYS A 328 -6.73 -13.33 -13.00
N PHE A 329 -6.53 -12.08 -13.38
CA PHE A 329 -6.88 -10.93 -12.54
C PHE A 329 -8.26 -10.36 -12.84
N TYR A 330 -8.97 -10.89 -13.84
CA TYR A 330 -10.36 -10.54 -14.12
C TYR A 330 -11.29 -10.97 -12.98
N LYS A 331 -11.33 -10.13 -11.95
CA LYS A 331 -12.04 -10.27 -10.69
C LYS A 331 -12.64 -8.90 -10.33
N PRO A 332 -13.84 -8.84 -9.71
CA PRO A 332 -14.54 -7.58 -9.47
C PRO A 332 -13.72 -6.64 -8.56
N LYS A 333 -13.04 -7.19 -7.55
CA LYS A 333 -12.20 -6.44 -6.61
C LYS A 333 -11.10 -5.60 -7.27
N ASN A 334 -10.49 -6.10 -8.35
CA ASN A 334 -9.31 -5.47 -8.98
C ASN A 334 -9.67 -4.25 -9.83
N ALA A 335 -10.95 -3.91 -9.91
CA ALA A 335 -11.40 -2.77 -10.68
C ALA A 335 -12.44 -1.90 -9.94
N LYS A 336 -12.63 -2.11 -8.63
CA LYS A 336 -13.50 -1.26 -7.80
C LYS A 336 -13.11 0.21 -7.86
N ILE A 337 -14.12 1.08 -7.79
CA ILE A 337 -13.97 2.52 -7.69
C ILE A 337 -14.37 2.91 -6.27
N ILE A 338 -13.42 3.43 -5.48
CA ILE A 338 -13.58 3.76 -4.07
C ILE A 338 -13.43 5.27 -3.93
N VAL A 339 -14.47 5.92 -3.40
CA VAL A 339 -14.57 7.37 -3.27
C VAL A 339 -14.86 7.74 -1.82
N GLY A 340 -13.88 8.33 -1.14
CA GLY A 340 -13.99 8.81 0.24
C GLY A 340 -14.93 10.01 0.39
N GLY A 341 -14.97 10.89 -0.62
CA GLY A 341 -15.87 12.02 -0.74
C GLY A 341 -17.16 11.68 -1.48
N ASN A 342 -17.44 12.45 -2.53
CA ASN A 342 -18.68 12.42 -3.29
C ASN A 342 -18.42 12.24 -4.80
N LEU A 343 -19.46 11.89 -5.55
CA LEU A 343 -19.46 11.86 -7.00
C LEU A 343 -20.12 13.13 -7.53
N ALA A 344 -19.46 13.80 -8.49
CA ALA A 344 -20.01 14.93 -9.22
C ALA A 344 -19.73 14.81 -10.73
N LEU A 345 -20.56 15.47 -11.54
CA LEU A 345 -20.57 15.32 -13.01
C LEU A 345 -20.15 16.62 -13.70
N GLY A 346 -18.87 16.97 -13.64
CA GLY A 346 -18.31 18.14 -14.32
C GLY A 346 -16.91 18.44 -13.82
N LYS A 347 -16.37 19.60 -14.19
CA LYS A 347 -15.08 20.10 -13.72
C LYS A 347 -15.16 20.74 -12.34
N PHE A 348 -14.00 20.97 -11.74
CA PHE A 348 -13.83 21.82 -10.55
C PHE A 348 -14.44 23.23 -10.67
N THR A 349 -14.55 23.74 -11.90
CA THR A 349 -14.99 25.11 -12.17
C THR A 349 -16.46 25.19 -12.61
N ASP A 350 -17.11 24.05 -12.84
CA ASP A 350 -18.44 24.00 -13.45
C ASP A 350 -19.55 24.24 -12.42
N ALA A 351 -20.39 25.25 -12.69
CA ALA A 351 -21.55 25.61 -11.86
C ALA A 351 -22.79 24.73 -12.10
N SER A 352 -22.72 23.78 -13.02
CA SER A 352 -23.78 22.84 -13.37
C SER A 352 -23.21 21.50 -13.80
N ASP A 353 -24.03 20.46 -13.83
CA ASP A 353 -23.61 19.15 -14.33
C ASP A 353 -23.39 19.21 -15.85
N THR A 354 -22.15 19.03 -16.31
CA THR A 354 -21.73 19.13 -17.71
C THR A 354 -21.09 17.84 -18.24
N GLY A 355 -20.81 16.87 -17.35
CA GLY A 355 -20.05 15.67 -17.69
C GLY A 355 -20.74 14.33 -17.39
N GLY A 356 -19.96 13.25 -17.44
CA GLY A 356 -20.40 11.87 -17.31
C GLY A 356 -19.31 10.86 -17.67
N ALA A 357 -19.52 9.60 -17.29
CA ALA A 357 -18.60 8.50 -17.61
C ALA A 357 -19.36 7.19 -17.76
N THR A 358 -18.88 6.32 -18.65
CA THR A 358 -19.36 4.94 -18.76
C THR A 358 -18.51 4.02 -17.88
N VAL A 359 -19.15 3.15 -17.10
CA VAL A 359 -18.51 2.20 -16.20
C VAL A 359 -18.91 0.78 -16.58
N ASP A 360 -17.94 -0.06 -16.95
CA ASP A 360 -18.19 -1.47 -17.21
C ASP A 360 -18.40 -2.23 -15.88
N LEU A 361 -19.47 -3.02 -15.77
CA LEU A 361 -19.85 -3.80 -14.60
C LEU A 361 -19.51 -5.28 -14.78
N TYR A 362 -18.98 -5.90 -13.73
CA TYR A 362 -18.50 -7.27 -13.73
C TYR A 362 -19.66 -8.29 -13.74
N GLN A 363 -19.73 -9.13 -14.76
CA GLN A 363 -20.77 -10.17 -14.93
C GLN A 363 -20.27 -11.61 -14.76
N GLY A 364 -19.05 -11.80 -14.24
CA GLY A 364 -18.38 -13.10 -14.21
C GLY A 364 -17.60 -13.42 -15.48
N LYS A 365 -16.93 -14.58 -15.51
CA LYS A 365 -16.05 -15.00 -16.62
C LYS A 365 -16.78 -15.51 -17.87
N THR A 366 -18.06 -15.84 -17.76
CA THR A 366 -18.84 -16.48 -18.84
C THR A 366 -19.69 -15.50 -19.63
N SER A 367 -19.95 -14.32 -19.09
CA SER A 367 -20.84 -13.31 -19.68
C SER A 367 -20.06 -12.05 -20.04
N ASP A 368 -20.54 -11.29 -21.03
CA ASP A 368 -20.00 -9.96 -21.32
C ASP A 368 -20.32 -8.97 -20.20
N VAL A 369 -19.49 -7.93 -20.08
CA VAL A 369 -19.75 -6.83 -19.16
C VAL A 369 -21.06 -6.13 -19.54
N THR A 370 -21.79 -5.67 -18.53
CA THR A 370 -22.84 -4.66 -18.72
C THR A 370 -22.25 -3.28 -18.44
N THR A 371 -22.97 -2.21 -18.75
CA THR A 371 -22.49 -0.84 -18.53
C THR A 371 -23.44 -0.06 -17.64
N GLY A 372 -22.90 0.69 -16.68
CA GLY A 372 -23.59 1.74 -15.94
C GLY A 372 -23.10 3.13 -16.34
N THR A 373 -23.92 4.14 -16.12
CA THR A 373 -23.56 5.56 -16.30
C THR A 373 -23.25 6.15 -14.93
N LEU A 374 -22.08 6.78 -14.77
CA LEU A 374 -21.71 7.44 -13.52
C LEU A 374 -22.78 8.45 -13.11
N THR A 375 -23.25 8.34 -11.86
CA THR A 375 -24.34 9.14 -11.31
C THR A 375 -23.85 9.87 -10.07
N LYS A 376 -24.20 11.14 -9.91
CA LYS A 376 -23.77 11.95 -8.76
C LYS A 376 -24.37 11.45 -7.44
N SER A 377 -23.60 11.56 -6.37
CA SER A 377 -24.03 11.13 -5.02
C SER A 377 -24.61 12.28 -4.19
N VAL A 378 -24.42 13.52 -4.63
CA VAL A 378 -24.96 14.74 -4.02
C VAL A 378 -25.66 15.58 -5.09
N THR A 379 -26.61 16.43 -4.69
CA THR A 379 -27.38 17.24 -5.64
C THR A 379 -26.66 18.53 -6.06
N ASN A 380 -25.70 18.99 -5.27
CA ASN A 380 -24.90 20.19 -5.49
C ASN A 380 -24.11 20.15 -6.83
N SER A 381 -23.67 21.32 -7.30
CA SER A 381 -22.85 21.43 -8.50
C SER A 381 -21.45 20.81 -8.28
N PRO A 382 -20.73 20.45 -9.37
CA PRO A 382 -19.35 19.99 -9.28
C PRO A 382 -18.43 20.98 -8.55
N LYS A 383 -18.53 22.26 -8.87
CA LYS A 383 -17.78 23.35 -8.21
C LYS A 383 -18.06 23.45 -6.72
N ASP A 384 -19.30 23.30 -6.30
CA ASP A 384 -19.70 23.40 -4.88
C ASP A 384 -19.31 22.15 -4.08
N THR A 385 -19.26 20.99 -4.75
CA THR A 385 -18.88 19.70 -4.18
C THR A 385 -17.37 19.58 -3.97
N ALA A 386 -16.58 20.18 -4.86
CA ALA A 386 -15.13 20.19 -4.79
C ALA A 386 -14.60 20.75 -3.47
N TYR A 387 -13.41 20.31 -3.06
CA TYR A 387 -12.84 20.63 -1.75
C TYR A 387 -11.88 21.81 -1.78
N ASN A 388 -12.00 22.64 -0.74
CA ASN A 388 -11.12 23.73 -0.42
C ASN A 388 -9.94 23.25 0.44
N ASN A 389 -8.83 22.88 -0.22
CA ASN A 389 -7.64 22.37 0.48
C ASN A 389 -7.04 23.37 1.47
N LEU A 390 -7.09 24.67 1.17
CA LEU A 390 -6.57 25.73 2.04
C LEU A 390 -7.37 25.80 3.35
N ALA A 391 -8.70 25.80 3.25
CA ALA A 391 -9.56 25.80 4.43
C ALA A 391 -9.32 24.55 5.29
N TYR A 392 -9.21 23.38 4.66
CA TYR A 392 -8.89 22.14 5.37
C TYR A 392 -7.55 22.21 6.11
N VAL A 393 -6.47 22.63 5.42
CA VAL A 393 -5.14 22.74 6.06
C VAL A 393 -5.14 23.76 7.19
N LYS A 394 -5.80 24.92 7.01
CA LYS A 394 -5.94 25.92 8.09
C LYS A 394 -6.67 25.36 9.30
N ARG A 395 -7.74 24.58 9.12
CA ARG A 395 -8.44 23.89 10.22
C ARG A 395 -7.49 22.92 10.95
N ILE A 396 -6.71 22.14 10.24
CA ILE A 396 -5.70 21.24 10.84
C ILE A 396 -4.66 22.04 11.64
N ASN A 397 -4.08 23.10 11.08
CA ASN A 397 -3.15 23.98 11.80
C ASN A 397 -3.77 24.55 13.09
N LYS A 398 -5.03 25.02 13.02
CA LYS A 398 -5.75 25.53 14.20
C LYS A 398 -5.99 24.46 15.28
N LEU A 399 -6.29 23.23 14.91
CA LEU A 399 -6.44 22.12 15.85
C LEU A 399 -5.12 21.79 16.56
N ILE A 400 -4.01 21.76 15.81
CA ILE A 400 -2.67 21.54 16.34
C ILE A 400 -2.29 22.67 17.31
N ASP A 401 -2.47 23.93 16.88
CA ASP A 401 -2.15 25.10 17.69
C ASP A 401 -2.99 25.15 18.97
N ALA A 402 -4.29 24.82 18.89
CA ALA A 402 -5.15 24.72 20.06
C ALA A 402 -4.69 23.65 21.05
N GLN A 403 -4.23 22.49 20.57
CA GLN A 403 -3.73 21.42 21.43
C GLN A 403 -2.39 21.80 22.08
N ILE A 404 -1.48 22.43 21.33
CA ILE A 404 -0.19 22.89 21.85
C ILE A 404 -0.39 24.02 22.87
N ALA A 405 -1.34 24.92 22.64
CA ALA A 405 -1.68 25.99 23.58
C ALA A 405 -2.33 25.44 24.86
N ALA A 406 -3.17 24.41 24.75
CA ALA A 406 -3.79 23.75 25.90
C ALA A 406 -2.80 22.92 26.73
N ASP A 407 -1.79 22.33 26.08
CA ASP A 407 -0.73 21.57 26.72
C ASP A 407 0.61 21.73 26.00
N SER A 408 1.48 22.58 26.52
CA SER A 408 2.82 22.81 25.97
C SER A 408 3.76 21.61 26.15
N THR A 409 3.50 20.73 27.12
CA THR A 409 4.36 19.59 27.46
C THR A 409 4.09 18.34 26.61
N GLY A 410 2.83 18.20 26.15
CA GLY A 410 2.33 17.02 25.45
C GLY A 410 2.00 15.84 26.36
N ALA A 411 1.90 16.04 27.67
CA ALA A 411 1.47 14.99 28.61
C ALA A 411 0.07 14.45 28.29
N ASN A 412 -0.84 15.33 27.90
CA ASN A 412 -2.24 15.06 27.55
C ASN A 412 -2.43 14.74 26.06
N ASP A 413 -1.35 14.63 25.29
CA ASP A 413 -1.47 14.16 23.91
C ASP A 413 -1.96 12.70 23.87
N PRO A 414 -2.67 12.30 22.79
CA PRO A 414 -3.07 10.92 22.57
C PRO A 414 -1.90 9.95 22.63
N THR A 415 -2.15 8.71 23.07
CA THR A 415 -1.14 7.65 23.13
C THR A 415 -0.51 7.40 21.76
N GLU A 416 -1.31 7.48 20.69
CA GLU A 416 -0.87 7.39 19.30
C GLU A 416 0.21 8.43 18.94
N VAL A 417 0.04 9.68 19.38
CA VAL A 417 0.97 10.79 19.13
C VAL A 417 2.27 10.60 19.91
N LYS A 418 2.16 10.20 21.19
CA LYS A 418 3.31 9.93 22.05
C LYS A 418 4.16 8.76 21.52
N ASN A 419 3.50 7.68 21.10
CA ASN A 419 4.17 6.53 20.48
C ASN A 419 4.82 6.92 19.15
N GLY A 420 4.13 7.68 18.30
CA GLY A 420 4.69 8.18 17.04
C GLY A 420 5.95 9.04 17.25
N LEU A 421 5.94 9.89 18.27
CA LEU A 421 7.12 10.71 18.64
C LEU A 421 8.29 9.83 19.11
N ALA A 422 8.03 8.86 19.99
CA ALA A 422 9.04 7.92 20.48
C ALA A 422 9.64 7.04 19.36
N LEU A 423 8.79 6.58 18.43
CA LEU A 423 9.22 5.83 17.25
C LEU A 423 10.07 6.70 16.33
N LYS A 424 9.69 7.97 16.10
CA LYS A 424 10.48 8.89 15.29
C LYS A 424 11.85 9.15 15.91
N GLN A 425 11.91 9.36 17.23
CA GLN A 425 13.16 9.53 17.95
C GLN A 425 14.08 8.31 17.80
N THR A 426 13.51 7.11 17.98
CA THR A 426 14.23 5.84 17.82
C THR A 426 14.73 5.65 16.38
N ALA A 427 13.91 5.98 15.39
CA ALA A 427 14.26 5.83 13.98
C ALA A 427 15.40 6.78 13.56
N LEU A 428 15.42 8.01 14.10
CA LEU A 428 16.47 8.98 13.84
C LEU A 428 17.76 8.72 14.64
N GLY A 429 17.66 8.00 15.76
CA GLY A 429 18.82 7.70 16.61
C GLY A 429 19.37 8.92 17.36
N ILE A 430 18.55 9.94 17.59
CA ILE A 430 18.94 11.18 18.28
C ILE A 430 18.08 11.42 19.53
N THR A 431 18.55 12.29 20.41
CA THR A 431 17.76 12.91 21.47
C THR A 431 17.24 14.24 20.96
N PHE A 432 15.92 14.44 21.07
CA PHE A 432 15.29 15.69 20.65
C PHE A 432 15.56 16.83 21.62
N ASP A 433 16.01 17.96 21.10
CA ASP A 433 15.91 19.25 21.79
C ASP A 433 14.47 19.82 21.73
N ASP A 434 14.22 20.97 22.36
CA ASP A 434 12.88 21.57 22.41
C ASP A 434 12.33 21.94 21.02
N THR A 435 13.20 22.33 20.09
CA THR A 435 12.81 22.70 18.72
C THR A 435 12.44 21.46 17.91
N GLU A 436 13.28 20.42 17.97
CA GLU A 436 13.03 19.13 17.34
C GLU A 436 11.78 18.45 17.91
N ARG A 437 11.63 18.49 19.23
CA ARG A 437 10.44 17.96 19.91
C ARG A 437 9.17 18.67 19.44
N LEU A 438 9.17 20.00 19.36
CA LEU A 438 8.02 20.76 18.88
C LEU A 438 7.70 20.42 17.41
N LYS A 439 8.70 20.40 16.53
CA LYS A 439 8.56 20.05 15.11
C LYS A 439 7.94 18.66 14.93
N TYR A 440 8.54 17.63 15.54
CA TYR A 440 8.06 16.26 15.38
C TYR A 440 6.72 16.03 16.09
N ARG A 441 6.45 16.71 17.21
CA ARG A 441 5.14 16.71 17.86
C ARG A 441 4.06 17.29 16.95
N ARG A 442 4.31 18.43 16.28
CA ARG A 442 3.39 19.00 15.29
C ARG A 442 3.08 18.01 14.16
N GLN A 443 4.10 17.35 13.62
CA GLN A 443 3.92 16.33 12.57
C GLN A 443 3.05 15.15 13.04
N GLN A 444 3.24 14.66 14.27
CA GLN A 444 2.40 13.58 14.80
C GLN A 444 0.96 14.04 15.07
N LEU A 445 0.75 15.27 15.55
CA LEU A 445 -0.58 15.85 15.71
C LEU A 445 -1.28 16.08 14.38
N GLU A 446 -0.55 16.48 13.33
CA GLU A 446 -1.08 16.60 11.98
C GLU A 446 -1.64 15.26 11.46
N ILE A 447 -0.85 14.18 11.58
CA ILE A 447 -1.30 12.82 11.22
C ILE A 447 -2.54 12.45 12.04
N TYR A 448 -2.53 12.74 13.35
CA TYR A 448 -3.63 12.41 14.24
C TYR A 448 -4.94 13.10 13.86
N PHE A 449 -4.91 14.42 13.59
CA PHE A 449 -6.09 15.20 13.25
C PHE A 449 -6.55 14.94 11.81
N LYS A 450 -5.64 14.76 10.83
CA LYS A 450 -6.03 14.42 9.44
C LYS A 450 -6.90 13.17 9.36
N ARG A 451 -6.63 12.16 10.21
CA ARG A 451 -7.42 10.92 10.28
C ARG A 451 -8.84 11.13 10.84
N ARG A 452 -9.08 12.23 11.55
CA ARG A 452 -10.30 12.49 12.35
C ARG A 452 -11.10 13.71 11.90
N THR A 453 -10.60 14.43 10.90
CA THR A 453 -11.22 15.64 10.35
C THR A 453 -11.63 15.38 8.92
N ARG A 454 -12.92 15.58 8.61
CA ARG A 454 -13.41 15.49 7.23
C ARG A 454 -12.89 16.64 6.36
N ARG A 455 -12.91 16.47 5.04
CA ARG A 455 -12.54 17.53 4.10
C ARG A 455 -13.59 18.64 4.07
N VAL A 456 -13.23 19.80 3.51
CA VAL A 456 -14.05 21.03 3.50
C VAL A 456 -14.49 21.33 2.07
N PRO A 457 -15.78 21.19 1.71
CA PRO A 457 -16.27 21.60 0.39
C PRO A 457 -16.35 23.12 0.23
N TYR A 458 -16.26 23.61 -1.01
CA TYR A 458 -16.41 25.03 -1.31
C TYR A 458 -17.80 25.58 -0.95
N THR A 459 -18.84 24.73 -0.92
CA THR A 459 -20.16 25.14 -0.41
C THR A 459 -20.19 25.43 1.09
N GLU A 460 -19.21 24.96 1.87
CA GLU A 460 -19.11 25.23 3.31
C GLU A 460 -18.21 26.43 3.58
N VAL A 461 -17.04 26.47 2.91
CA VAL A 461 -16.10 27.60 2.98
C VAL A 461 -15.70 27.96 1.56
N ALA A 462 -16.22 29.08 1.08
CA ALA A 462 -15.92 29.56 -0.26
C ALA A 462 -14.44 29.92 -0.42
N PHE A 463 -13.98 29.97 -1.67
CA PHE A 463 -12.60 30.32 -1.98
C PHE A 463 -12.31 31.78 -1.59
N GLY A 464 -11.21 32.01 -0.87
CA GLY A 464 -10.78 33.34 -0.45
C GLY A 464 -11.48 33.90 0.80
N ASP A 465 -12.56 33.27 1.25
CA ASP A 465 -13.31 33.76 2.41
C ASP A 465 -12.59 33.45 3.74
N PRO A 466 -12.57 34.41 4.68
CA PRO A 466 -12.09 34.14 6.04
C PRO A 466 -13.08 33.23 6.77
N GLU A 467 -12.59 32.15 7.38
CA GLU A 467 -13.41 31.29 8.23
C GLU A 467 -13.40 31.80 9.67
N THR A 468 -14.60 32.02 10.25
CA THR A 468 -14.74 32.26 11.68
C THR A 468 -14.67 30.94 12.44
N TYR A 469 -13.59 30.76 13.21
CA TYR A 469 -13.37 29.56 14.00
C TYR A 469 -14.22 29.54 15.28
N PRO A 470 -14.95 28.45 15.55
CA PRO A 470 -15.72 28.31 16.78
C PRO A 470 -14.79 28.11 17.99
N ASN A 471 -15.32 28.39 19.17
CA ASN A 471 -14.63 28.18 20.44
C ASN A 471 -15.55 27.39 21.38
N PRO A 472 -15.16 26.22 21.90
CA PRO A 472 -13.88 25.53 21.71
C PRO A 472 -13.71 24.84 20.34
N LEU A 473 -12.46 24.60 19.96
CA LEU A 473 -12.08 23.84 18.74
C LEU A 473 -11.88 22.34 18.97
N LEU A 474 -11.60 21.96 20.22
CA LEU A 474 -11.27 20.60 20.63
C LEU A 474 -12.32 20.07 21.60
N GLN A 475 -12.55 18.77 21.54
CA GLN A 475 -13.34 18.02 22.53
C GLN A 475 -12.53 16.83 23.04
N GLY A 476 -12.79 16.43 24.29
CA GLY A 476 -12.08 15.33 24.94
C GLY A 476 -10.62 15.66 25.27
N SER A 477 -9.91 14.66 25.78
CA SER A 477 -8.49 14.73 26.12
C SER A 477 -7.83 13.35 25.96
N ALA A 478 -6.50 13.31 25.89
CA ALA A 478 -5.73 12.08 25.69
C ALA A 478 -6.30 11.26 24.52
N ASP A 479 -6.62 9.98 24.71
CA ASP A 479 -7.10 9.09 23.65
C ASP A 479 -8.52 9.39 23.12
N THR A 480 -9.22 10.34 23.75
CA THR A 480 -10.54 10.85 23.31
C THR A 480 -10.47 12.21 22.62
N LEU A 481 -9.28 12.82 22.55
CA LEU A 481 -9.04 14.12 21.93
C LEU A 481 -9.51 14.11 20.46
N ARG A 482 -10.36 15.05 20.09
CA ARG A 482 -10.91 15.16 18.74
C ARG A 482 -11.27 16.60 18.36
N PRO A 483 -11.41 16.90 17.06
CA PRO A 483 -12.08 18.11 16.61
C PRO A 483 -13.53 18.15 17.09
N ILE A 484 -14.14 19.33 17.09
CA ILE A 484 -15.60 19.48 17.22
C ILE A 484 -16.37 18.63 16.20
N ASP A 485 -17.56 18.16 16.59
CA ASP A 485 -18.36 17.22 15.80
C ASP A 485 -18.65 17.72 14.38
N ARG A 486 -18.88 19.03 14.16
CA ARG A 486 -19.10 19.60 12.82
C ARG A 486 -17.92 19.44 11.86
N TRP A 487 -16.70 19.26 12.38
CA TRP A 487 -15.48 19.02 11.60
C TRP A 487 -15.11 17.53 11.51
N VAL A 488 -15.84 16.66 12.23
CA VAL A 488 -15.70 15.21 12.17
C VAL A 488 -16.74 14.62 11.21
N TYR A 489 -18.01 15.00 11.34
CA TYR A 489 -19.09 14.40 10.53
C TYR A 489 -19.45 15.26 9.31
N PRO A 490 -19.75 14.63 8.17
CA PRO A 490 -20.19 15.34 6.96
C PRO A 490 -21.68 15.70 6.98
N THR A 491 -22.47 14.92 7.72
CA THR A 491 -23.90 15.09 7.96
C THR A 491 -24.18 14.87 9.45
N ASP A 492 -25.37 15.23 9.91
CA ASP A 492 -25.82 14.95 11.27
C ASP A 492 -25.64 13.45 11.59
N PRO A 493 -24.90 13.09 12.67
CA PRO A 493 -24.66 11.71 13.02
C PRO A 493 -25.92 10.97 13.51
N THR A 494 -27.00 11.67 13.86
CA THR A 494 -28.27 11.07 14.31
C THR A 494 -29.05 10.44 13.17
N ASP A 495 -28.97 11.00 11.96
CA ASP A 495 -29.72 10.52 10.79
C ASP A 495 -28.84 10.06 9.61
N GLY A 496 -27.58 10.47 9.57
CA GLY A 496 -26.62 10.13 8.52
C GLY A 496 -26.89 10.79 7.15
N LYS A 497 -27.77 11.79 7.07
CA LYS A 497 -28.21 12.40 5.80
C LYS A 497 -28.31 13.92 5.78
N THR A 498 -28.54 14.58 6.92
CA THR A 498 -28.75 16.04 6.95
C THR A 498 -27.43 16.79 6.95
N GLY A 499 -27.16 17.59 5.91
CA GLY A 499 -25.89 18.32 5.73
C GLY A 499 -25.81 19.69 6.42
N ASP A 500 -26.94 20.22 6.90
CA ASP A 500 -27.05 21.57 7.48
C ASP A 500 -26.19 21.73 8.74
N SER A 501 -25.44 22.82 8.85
CA SER A 501 -24.45 23.05 9.93
C SER A 501 -23.23 22.10 9.91
N TYR A 502 -23.13 21.23 8.91
CA TYR A 502 -21.99 20.35 8.64
C TYR A 502 -21.32 20.74 7.31
N THR A 503 -21.49 19.94 6.24
CA THR A 503 -20.89 20.23 4.93
C THR A 503 -21.75 21.10 4.03
N ASN A 504 -23.04 21.29 4.34
CA ASN A 504 -24.05 21.88 3.44
C ASN A 504 -24.24 21.12 2.11
N LEU A 505 -23.70 19.91 1.98
CA LEU A 505 -23.96 19.03 0.84
C LEU A 505 -25.24 18.24 1.07
N SER A 506 -26.08 18.17 0.03
CA SER A 506 -27.34 17.41 0.04
C SER A 506 -27.16 16.09 -0.68
N LEU A 507 -27.43 14.97 0.01
CA LEU A 507 -27.36 13.63 -0.59
C LEU A 507 -28.40 13.47 -1.69
N ASN A 508 -28.03 12.80 -2.79
CA ASN A 508 -28.92 12.53 -3.92
C ASN A 508 -29.88 11.36 -3.60
N ILE A 509 -30.95 11.67 -2.87
CA ILE A 509 -31.95 10.73 -2.38
C ILE A 509 -33.22 10.82 -3.22
N SER A 510 -33.75 9.66 -3.62
CA SER A 510 -35.05 9.53 -4.29
C SER A 510 -35.90 8.49 -3.58
N GLY A 511 -36.92 8.93 -2.84
CA GLY A 511 -37.75 8.05 -2.02
C GLY A 511 -36.92 7.39 -0.91
N THR A 512 -36.82 6.05 -0.93
CA THR A 512 -36.02 5.27 0.04
C THR A 512 -34.67 4.80 -0.53
N SER A 513 -34.22 5.38 -1.64
CA SER A 513 -32.98 5.02 -2.33
C SER A 513 -32.00 6.19 -2.37
N LEU A 514 -30.71 5.89 -2.45
CA LEU A 514 -29.61 6.85 -2.51
C LEU A 514 -28.76 6.56 -3.75
N GLU A 515 -28.36 7.59 -4.49
CA GLU A 515 -27.44 7.40 -5.61
C GLU A 515 -25.96 7.36 -5.17
N PRO A 516 -25.10 6.53 -5.81
CA PRO A 516 -25.46 5.51 -6.78
C PRO A 516 -26.20 4.33 -6.11
N LYS A 517 -27.23 3.80 -6.76
CA LYS A 517 -27.97 2.62 -6.29
C LYS A 517 -27.04 1.42 -6.05
N ALA A 518 -27.25 0.69 -4.96
CA ALA A 518 -26.33 -0.38 -4.53
C ALA A 518 -27.05 -1.60 -3.96
N SER A 519 -26.44 -2.77 -4.13
CA SER A 519 -26.88 -4.03 -3.51
C SER A 519 -26.34 -4.16 -2.09
N ASP A 520 -27.07 -4.87 -1.23
CA ASP A 520 -26.54 -5.32 0.07
C ASP A 520 -25.22 -6.09 -0.15
N PRO A 521 -24.11 -5.73 0.54
CA PRO A 521 -22.83 -6.42 0.45
C PRO A 521 -22.92 -7.94 0.65
N LYS A 522 -23.84 -8.42 1.49
CA LYS A 522 -24.05 -9.85 1.72
C LYS A 522 -24.63 -10.53 0.47
N GLU A 523 -25.56 -9.89 -0.23
CA GLU A 523 -26.10 -10.40 -1.49
C GLU A 523 -25.07 -10.36 -2.62
N LEU A 524 -24.28 -9.29 -2.70
CA LEU A 524 -23.20 -9.18 -3.68
C LEU A 524 -22.18 -10.33 -3.50
N LYS A 525 -21.83 -10.66 -2.25
CA LYS A 525 -20.95 -11.80 -1.93
C LYS A 525 -21.59 -13.14 -2.31
N LYS A 526 -22.88 -13.35 -2.03
CA LYS A 526 -23.62 -14.57 -2.45
C LYS A 526 -23.60 -14.77 -3.97
N ASN A 527 -23.70 -13.68 -4.74
CA ASN A 527 -23.70 -13.70 -6.20
C ASN A 527 -22.30 -13.71 -6.84
N SER A 528 -21.27 -14.13 -6.10
CA SER A 528 -19.87 -14.18 -6.57
C SER A 528 -19.34 -12.82 -7.07
N GLY A 529 -19.82 -11.73 -6.47
CA GLY A 529 -19.40 -10.36 -6.78
C GLY A 529 -19.87 -9.82 -8.13
N LYS A 530 -20.90 -10.43 -8.75
CA LYS A 530 -21.52 -9.89 -9.97
C LYS A 530 -22.20 -8.56 -9.68
N GLU A 531 -21.79 -7.53 -10.40
CA GLU A 531 -22.22 -6.14 -10.21
C GLU A 531 -23.52 -5.91 -11.01
N GLY A 532 -24.65 -5.77 -10.31
CA GLY A 532 -25.95 -5.52 -10.93
C GLY A 532 -26.28 -4.03 -11.03
N LEU A 533 -25.77 -3.24 -10.09
CA LEU A 533 -25.99 -1.81 -9.99
C LEU A 533 -24.66 -1.04 -9.96
N LEU A 534 -24.71 0.25 -10.30
CA LEU A 534 -23.52 1.11 -10.32
C LEU A 534 -22.82 1.17 -8.95
N GLY A 535 -23.58 1.26 -7.86
CA GLY A 535 -23.04 1.32 -6.50
C GLY A 535 -22.40 0.01 -6.02
N ASP A 536 -22.58 -1.10 -6.73
CA ASP A 536 -21.80 -2.32 -6.49
C ASP A 536 -20.34 -2.13 -6.95
N ARG A 537 -20.14 -1.29 -7.98
CA ARG A 537 -18.85 -0.98 -8.59
C ARG A 537 -18.20 0.28 -8.00
N VAL A 538 -19.00 1.30 -7.73
CA VAL A 538 -18.59 2.62 -7.25
C VAL A 538 -19.04 2.79 -5.80
N LEU A 539 -18.12 2.61 -4.86
CA LEU A 539 -18.36 2.75 -3.43
C LEU A 539 -18.11 4.20 -3.01
N VAL A 540 -19.07 4.80 -2.31
CA VAL A 540 -19.04 6.23 -1.92
C VAL A 540 -19.25 6.35 -0.41
N SER A 541 -18.39 7.14 0.25
CA SER A 541 -18.40 7.35 1.71
C SER A 541 -18.98 8.71 2.14
N ASN A 542 -19.25 9.60 1.19
CA ASN A 542 -19.82 10.94 1.41
C ASN A 542 -19.06 11.77 2.46
N ASN A 543 -17.73 11.79 2.35
CA ASN A 543 -16.83 12.61 3.17
C ASN A 543 -16.75 12.20 4.66
N LEU A 544 -16.98 10.91 4.98
CA LEU A 544 -16.63 10.39 6.29
C LEU A 544 -15.11 10.31 6.44
N PRO A 545 -14.53 10.80 7.57
CA PRO A 545 -13.11 10.67 7.82
C PRO A 545 -12.73 9.20 8.09
N GLU A 546 -11.43 8.90 8.08
CA GLU A 546 -10.91 7.56 8.38
C GLU A 546 -11.40 7.07 9.75
N LEU A 547 -11.34 7.95 10.75
CA LEU A 547 -11.79 7.70 12.12
C LEU A 547 -12.82 8.75 12.52
N ARG A 548 -14.01 8.30 12.90
CA ARG A 548 -15.07 9.14 13.47
C ARG A 548 -15.37 8.72 14.90
N TRP A 549 -15.86 9.65 15.68
CA TRP A 549 -16.31 9.34 17.03
C TRP A 549 -17.64 8.55 16.98
N ASP A 550 -17.83 7.63 17.91
CA ASP A 550 -19.11 6.97 18.16
C ASP A 550 -19.50 7.30 19.60
N THR A 551 -20.51 8.17 19.75
CA THR A 551 -20.99 8.63 21.05
C THR A 551 -21.58 7.51 21.88
N SER A 552 -22.17 6.49 21.25
CA SER A 552 -22.75 5.34 21.96
C SER A 552 -21.69 4.42 22.55
N LYS A 553 -20.54 4.33 21.88
CA LYS A 553 -19.41 3.48 22.30
C LYS A 553 -18.29 4.25 23.01
N ASN A 554 -18.37 5.59 23.04
CA ASN A 554 -17.35 6.48 23.59
C ASN A 554 -15.93 6.20 23.05
N GLN A 555 -15.82 5.88 21.76
CA GLN A 555 -14.57 5.53 21.09
C GLN A 555 -14.57 5.94 19.62
N PHE A 556 -13.39 5.97 18.99
CA PHE A 556 -13.27 6.13 17.54
C PHE A 556 -13.54 4.82 16.81
N ILE A 557 -14.25 4.90 15.68
CA ILE A 557 -14.56 3.80 14.75
C ILE A 557 -14.28 4.24 13.30
N GLY A 558 -14.10 3.30 12.36
CA GLY A 558 -13.99 3.60 10.93
C GLY A 558 -12.81 2.96 10.19
N SER A 559 -11.83 2.40 10.91
CA SER A 559 -10.69 1.68 10.29
C SER A 559 -11.10 0.39 9.57
N TYR A 560 -12.32 -0.10 9.80
CA TYR A 560 -12.83 -1.35 9.25
C TYR A 560 -14.19 -1.15 8.60
N ILE A 561 -14.46 -2.02 7.62
CA ILE A 561 -15.66 -1.97 6.77
C ILE A 561 -16.94 -2.34 7.52
N GLU A 562 -16.79 -2.99 8.67
CA GLU A 562 -17.88 -3.32 9.60
C GLU A 562 -18.33 -2.09 10.40
N ASP A 563 -17.48 -1.05 10.50
CA ASP A 563 -17.81 0.21 11.17
C ASP A 563 -18.57 1.14 10.22
N THR A 564 -19.84 0.85 9.96
CA THR A 564 -20.68 1.63 9.07
C THR A 564 -21.51 2.69 9.79
N GLN A 565 -21.90 3.74 9.09
CA GLN A 565 -22.93 4.70 9.50
C GLN A 565 -24.26 4.35 8.83
N ASP A 566 -25.32 4.28 9.61
CA ASP A 566 -26.68 4.08 9.10
C ASP A 566 -27.22 5.36 8.47
N ILE A 567 -28.01 5.23 7.40
CA ILE A 567 -28.68 6.35 6.74
C ILE A 567 -30.19 6.21 6.95
N SER A 568 -30.72 7.00 7.88
CA SER A 568 -32.09 6.86 8.37
C SER A 568 -33.13 7.05 7.25
N GLY A 569 -33.99 6.05 7.06
CA GLY A 569 -35.05 6.03 6.04
C GLY A 569 -34.62 5.57 4.65
N ILE A 570 -33.35 5.20 4.45
CA ILE A 570 -32.80 4.71 3.19
C ILE A 570 -32.56 3.20 3.28
N LYS A 571 -32.83 2.47 2.20
CA LYS A 571 -32.66 1.01 2.10
C LYS A 571 -31.68 0.64 1.00
N TRP A 572 -31.16 -0.58 1.06
CA TRP A 572 -30.43 -1.17 -0.09
C TRP A 572 -31.38 -1.35 -1.29
N ASP A 573 -30.86 -1.28 -2.51
CA ASP A 573 -31.68 -1.37 -3.73
C ASP A 573 -31.85 -2.82 -4.21
N LEU A 574 -30.89 -3.69 -3.88
CA LEU A 574 -30.98 -5.12 -4.10
C LEU A 574 -30.69 -5.90 -2.80
N PRO A 575 -31.47 -6.94 -2.49
CA PRO A 575 -32.62 -7.43 -3.25
C PRO A 575 -33.80 -6.45 -3.15
N SER A 576 -34.66 -6.40 -4.18
CA SER A 576 -35.66 -5.32 -4.35
C SER A 576 -36.73 -5.24 -3.24
N ASP A 577 -36.89 -6.29 -2.46
CA ASP A 577 -37.81 -6.44 -1.34
C ASP A 577 -37.14 -6.23 0.03
N THR A 578 -35.87 -5.80 0.06
CA THR A 578 -35.12 -5.63 1.30
C THR A 578 -35.75 -4.61 2.24
N THR A 579 -35.72 -4.92 3.53
CA THR A 579 -36.06 -4.01 4.62
C THR A 579 -34.83 -3.46 5.32
N GLN A 580 -33.64 -3.92 4.94
CA GLN A 580 -32.38 -3.54 5.58
C GLN A 580 -32.04 -2.08 5.26
N THR A 581 -31.76 -1.32 6.32
CA THR A 581 -31.27 0.05 6.23
C THR A 581 -29.95 0.09 5.47
N ARG A 582 -29.80 1.06 4.56
CA ARG A 582 -28.54 1.29 3.86
C ARG A 582 -27.52 1.86 4.82
N THR A 583 -26.32 1.31 4.77
CA THR A 583 -25.19 1.78 5.57
C THR A 583 -24.03 2.19 4.67
N ARG A 584 -23.15 3.06 5.17
CA ARG A 584 -21.92 3.47 4.47
C ARG A 584 -20.68 3.34 5.38
N PRO A 585 -19.58 2.75 4.91
CA PRO A 585 -18.33 2.69 5.66
C PRO A 585 -17.50 3.97 5.49
N SER A 586 -16.55 4.21 6.39
CA SER A 586 -15.44 5.15 6.15
C SER A 586 -14.48 4.55 5.12
N LEU A 587 -14.32 5.21 3.96
CA LEU A 587 -13.43 4.75 2.88
C LEU A 587 -12.11 5.54 2.79
N VAL A 588 -12.00 6.67 3.50
CA VAL A 588 -10.79 7.50 3.58
C VAL A 588 -9.68 6.78 4.32
N ARG A 589 -8.43 6.90 3.84
CA ARG A 589 -7.23 6.29 4.43
C ARG A 589 -6.07 7.28 4.44
N ASN A 590 -5.27 7.28 5.48
CA ASN A 590 -4.06 8.08 5.53
C ASN A 590 -2.98 7.59 4.54
N LEU A 591 -2.54 8.45 3.62
CA LEU A 591 -1.48 8.17 2.63
C LEU A 591 -0.12 8.81 2.98
N VAL A 592 0.03 9.38 4.19
CA VAL A 592 1.17 10.24 4.57
C VAL A 592 2.51 9.50 4.54
N ASP A 593 2.55 8.22 4.93
CA ASP A 593 3.80 7.47 5.00
C ASP A 593 4.43 7.18 3.62
N ILE A 594 3.64 7.23 2.53
CA ILE A 594 4.14 7.11 1.16
C ILE A 594 4.72 8.44 0.68
N GLY A 595 4.06 9.55 1.03
CA GLY A 595 4.49 10.91 0.67
C GLY A 595 5.72 11.43 1.44
N SER A 596 6.18 10.69 2.47
CA SER A 596 7.30 11.05 3.37
C SER A 596 8.69 10.95 2.70
N THR A 597 8.86 11.69 1.61
CA THR A 597 10.09 11.75 0.80
C THR A 597 11.10 12.82 1.28
N GLU A 598 10.71 13.65 2.25
CA GLU A 598 11.53 14.68 2.86
C GLU A 598 12.79 14.13 3.54
N ARG A 599 13.72 15.05 3.86
CA ARG A 599 14.92 14.75 4.62
C ARG A 599 14.56 14.26 6.01
N ASP A 600 15.28 13.25 6.47
CA ASP A 600 15.00 12.48 7.69
C ASP A 600 13.62 11.81 7.68
N GLY A 601 12.99 11.71 6.49
CA GLY A 601 11.75 10.99 6.24
C GLY A 601 11.96 9.48 6.15
N ASP A 602 10.86 8.75 6.02
CA ASP A 602 10.89 7.29 6.08
C ASP A 602 11.71 6.66 4.95
N TRP A 603 11.67 7.24 3.75
CA TRP A 603 12.37 6.70 2.58
C TRP A 603 13.89 6.88 2.67
N GLU A 604 14.36 7.99 3.24
CA GLU A 604 15.79 8.22 3.48
C GLU A 604 16.33 7.22 4.52
N LEU A 605 15.56 7.01 5.60
CA LEU A 605 15.89 6.06 6.66
C LEU A 605 15.82 4.61 6.17
N ALA A 606 14.84 4.25 5.34
CA ALA A 606 14.74 2.93 4.73
C ALA A 606 15.90 2.63 3.77
N ALA A 607 16.35 3.63 3.01
CA ALA A 607 17.56 3.52 2.19
C ALA A 607 18.82 3.38 3.05
N ALA A 608 18.87 4.01 4.22
CA ALA A 608 20.01 3.88 5.13
C ALA A 608 20.04 2.56 5.94
N LYS A 609 18.92 1.86 6.10
CA LYS A 609 18.81 0.68 6.97
C LYS A 609 19.55 -0.53 6.41
N VAL A 610 20.24 -1.28 7.27
CA VAL A 610 20.80 -2.59 6.89
C VAL A 610 19.70 -3.66 7.01
N PRO A 611 19.39 -4.43 5.96
CA PRO A 611 18.37 -5.46 6.02
C PRO A 611 18.83 -6.64 6.91
N THR A 612 17.90 -7.19 7.70
CA THR A 612 18.16 -8.33 8.60
C THR A 612 18.17 -9.68 7.88
N SER A 613 17.59 -9.74 6.68
CA SER A 613 17.63 -10.89 5.76
C SER A 613 17.99 -10.43 4.35
N THR A 614 18.49 -11.33 3.50
CA THR A 614 18.84 -11.02 2.10
C THR A 614 17.62 -10.63 1.26
N THR A 615 16.41 -11.06 1.65
CA THR A 615 15.14 -10.77 0.96
C THR A 615 14.39 -9.56 1.53
N GLY A 616 14.93 -8.92 2.58
CA GLY A 616 14.32 -7.76 3.23
C GLY A 616 14.19 -6.57 2.27
N PRO A 617 13.03 -5.86 2.25
CA PRO A 617 12.79 -4.78 1.29
C PRO A 617 13.41 -3.44 1.72
N VAL A 618 14.57 -3.43 2.38
CA VAL A 618 15.24 -2.22 2.90
C VAL A 618 16.73 -2.24 2.59
N GLY A 619 17.39 -1.09 2.72
CA GLY A 619 18.80 -0.89 2.35
C GLY A 619 18.93 -0.46 0.91
N GLY A 620 19.47 0.73 0.70
CA GLY A 620 19.41 1.45 -0.57
C GLY A 620 20.71 2.16 -0.94
N LEU A 621 20.64 2.87 -2.07
CA LEU A 621 21.61 3.86 -2.52
C LEU A 621 21.11 5.25 -2.10
N ARG A 622 21.92 6.04 -1.39
CA ARG A 622 21.60 7.45 -1.11
C ARG A 622 22.52 8.35 -1.93
N VAL A 623 21.93 9.30 -2.65
CA VAL A 623 22.64 10.27 -3.50
C VAL A 623 22.29 11.68 -3.03
N VAL A 624 23.22 12.33 -2.32
CA VAL A 624 22.98 13.64 -1.69
C VAL A 624 23.89 14.67 -2.35
N THR A 625 23.30 15.59 -3.10
CA THR A 625 24.05 16.68 -3.75
C THR A 625 24.11 17.88 -2.83
N GLY A 626 25.33 18.35 -2.52
CA GLY A 626 25.52 19.46 -1.59
C GLY A 626 25.06 20.80 -2.15
N ALA A 627 24.93 21.79 -1.26
CA ALA A 627 24.54 23.15 -1.62
C ALA A 627 25.58 23.84 -2.52
N GLY A 628 26.83 23.38 -2.47
CA GLY A 628 27.95 23.90 -3.25
C GLY A 628 28.85 24.83 -2.43
N VAL A 629 30.07 25.03 -2.92
CA VAL A 629 31.09 25.91 -2.35
C VAL A 629 31.07 27.21 -3.15
N TYR A 630 30.67 28.30 -2.50
CA TYR A 630 30.66 29.64 -3.10
C TYR A 630 31.79 30.46 -2.50
N LEU A 631 32.65 31.00 -3.35
CA LEU A 631 33.78 31.85 -2.94
C LEU A 631 33.88 33.03 -3.92
N SER A 632 34.48 34.13 -3.46
CA SER A 632 34.83 35.23 -4.35
C SER A 632 35.91 34.77 -5.36
N LYS A 633 36.20 35.60 -6.36
CA LYS A 633 37.12 35.23 -7.45
C LYS A 633 38.48 34.76 -6.92
N ASP A 634 39.05 35.49 -5.98
CA ASP A 634 40.40 35.29 -5.46
C ASP A 634 40.44 34.44 -4.17
N ASP A 635 39.27 34.08 -3.62
CA ASP A 635 39.20 33.26 -2.42
C ASP A 635 39.36 31.76 -2.72
N THR A 636 40.00 31.08 -1.78
CA THR A 636 40.15 29.62 -1.72
C THR A 636 39.63 29.12 -0.37
N PRO A 637 39.34 27.82 -0.20
CA PRO A 637 38.93 27.30 1.10
C PRO A 637 39.88 27.67 2.26
N SER A 638 41.19 27.76 2.00
CA SER A 638 42.20 28.11 3.00
C SER A 638 42.36 29.62 3.22
N SER A 639 41.88 30.48 2.31
CA SER A 639 41.92 31.95 2.50
C SER A 639 40.85 32.46 3.46
N ILE A 640 39.86 31.63 3.80
CA ILE A 640 38.82 31.95 4.79
C ILE A 640 39.34 31.58 6.19
N THR A 641 39.66 32.60 6.99
CA THR A 641 40.28 32.45 8.31
C THR A 641 39.38 33.02 9.43
N PRO A 642 39.57 32.60 10.69
CA PRO A 642 38.82 33.18 11.82
C PRO A 642 38.94 34.70 11.91
N SER A 643 40.05 35.28 11.45
CA SER A 643 40.28 36.73 11.46
C SER A 643 39.51 37.48 10.37
N ASN A 644 39.09 36.84 9.27
CA ASN A 644 38.46 37.51 8.14
C ASN A 644 37.02 37.06 7.84
N ILE A 645 36.53 35.97 8.42
CA ILE A 645 35.18 35.42 8.16
C ILE A 645 34.05 36.45 8.32
N ASN A 646 34.18 37.38 9.28
CA ASN A 646 33.16 38.38 9.58
C ASN A 646 33.08 39.51 8.54
N ILE A 647 34.15 39.77 7.80
CA ILE A 647 34.21 40.80 6.75
C ILE A 647 33.94 40.24 5.35
N LYS A 648 33.82 38.91 5.21
CA LYS A 648 33.50 38.26 3.92
C LYS A 648 32.04 38.47 3.55
N VAL A 649 31.80 38.69 2.27
CA VAL A 649 30.45 38.80 1.70
C VAL A 649 29.76 37.43 1.81
N LYS A 650 28.52 37.43 2.30
CA LYS A 650 27.71 36.22 2.53
C LYS A 650 26.53 36.10 1.57
N THR A 651 26.26 37.15 0.79
CA THR A 651 25.22 37.14 -0.24
C THR A 651 25.83 36.63 -1.55
N ILE A 652 25.28 35.54 -2.09
CA ILE A 652 25.84 34.86 -3.27
C ILE A 652 25.25 35.36 -4.59
N SER A 653 26.04 35.24 -5.65
CA SER A 653 25.59 35.45 -7.02
C SER A 653 24.69 34.32 -7.52
N PRO A 654 23.76 34.58 -8.46
CA PRO A 654 23.14 33.53 -9.26
C PRO A 654 24.15 32.56 -9.89
N ASP A 655 23.84 31.26 -9.86
CA ASP A 655 24.74 30.17 -10.27
C ASP A 655 25.03 30.12 -11.79
N ASN A 656 24.46 31.03 -12.57
CA ASN A 656 24.51 31.07 -14.04
C ASN A 656 25.29 32.28 -14.58
N ILE A 657 25.99 33.02 -13.72
CA ILE A 657 26.73 34.21 -14.12
C ILE A 657 28.16 33.82 -14.47
N ASP A 658 28.62 34.32 -15.63
CA ASP A 658 30.00 34.18 -16.08
C ASP A 658 30.97 34.86 -15.08
N PRO A 659 31.94 34.14 -14.50
CA PRO A 659 32.93 34.70 -13.57
C PRO A 659 33.81 35.79 -14.20
N SER A 660 33.78 35.99 -15.53
CA SER A 660 34.42 37.11 -16.21
C SER A 660 33.67 38.44 -16.05
N THR A 661 32.39 38.41 -15.66
CA THR A 661 31.48 39.57 -15.62
C THR A 661 31.10 40.05 -14.22
N THR A 662 31.42 39.26 -13.18
CA THR A 662 31.15 39.62 -11.78
C THR A 662 32.26 40.49 -11.18
N GLY A 663 31.88 41.51 -10.41
CA GLY A 663 32.84 42.25 -9.57
C GLY A 663 33.61 41.29 -8.66
N THR A 664 34.85 41.64 -8.32
CA THR A 664 35.84 40.76 -7.66
C THR A 664 35.43 40.22 -6.28
N THR A 665 34.36 40.74 -5.68
CA THR A 665 34.00 40.51 -4.27
C THR A 665 32.75 39.66 -4.02
N ILE A 666 31.89 39.42 -5.03
CA ILE A 666 30.66 38.63 -4.84
C ILE A 666 30.97 37.12 -4.96
N PRO A 667 30.62 36.29 -3.96
CA PRO A 667 30.83 34.85 -4.04
C PRO A 667 29.98 34.20 -5.14
N TYR A 668 30.59 33.32 -5.93
CA TYR A 668 29.93 32.51 -6.95
C TYR A 668 30.32 31.03 -6.80
N LEU A 669 29.55 30.13 -7.41
CA LEU A 669 29.74 28.69 -7.28
C LEU A 669 31.10 28.29 -7.88
N LYS A 670 32.00 27.72 -7.07
CA LYS A 670 33.32 27.23 -7.50
C LYS A 670 33.36 25.72 -7.67
N MET A 671 32.60 25.01 -6.84
CA MET A 671 32.55 23.56 -6.84
C MET A 671 31.26 23.07 -6.19
N ARG A 672 30.75 21.94 -6.66
CA ARG A 672 29.65 21.20 -6.03
C ARG A 672 29.96 19.73 -6.15
N ALA A 673 29.67 18.98 -5.10
CA ALA A 673 29.85 17.56 -5.11
C ALA A 673 28.61 16.84 -4.57
N THR A 674 28.48 15.59 -4.98
CA THR A 674 27.47 14.66 -4.50
C THR A 674 28.15 13.60 -3.65
N ALA A 675 27.71 13.47 -2.39
CA ALA A 675 28.10 12.38 -1.52
C ALA A 675 27.19 11.18 -1.79
N VAL A 676 27.80 10.02 -2.05
CA VAL A 676 27.07 8.79 -2.37
C VAL A 676 27.27 7.77 -1.26
N TYR A 677 26.19 7.14 -0.81
CA TYR A 677 26.21 6.14 0.26
C TYR A 677 25.54 4.85 -0.24
N HIS A 678 26.02 3.71 0.24
CA HIS A 678 25.42 2.42 -0.09
C HIS A 678 25.43 1.51 1.14
N TYR A 679 24.27 0.95 1.50
CA TYR A 679 24.11 0.18 2.75
C TYR A 679 25.03 -1.06 2.87
N LYS A 680 25.49 -1.59 1.74
CA LYS A 680 26.39 -2.76 1.66
C LYS A 680 27.88 -2.40 1.72
N SER A 681 28.24 -1.14 1.97
CA SER A 681 29.66 -0.76 2.04
C SER A 681 30.37 -1.39 3.24
N THR A 682 31.68 -1.58 3.13
CA THR A 682 32.50 -2.11 4.23
C THR A 682 32.43 -1.19 5.45
N GLY A 683 32.14 -1.75 6.63
CA GLY A 683 32.03 -0.99 7.88
C GLY A 683 30.82 -0.04 7.96
N TYR A 684 29.79 -0.26 7.13
CA TYR A 684 28.60 0.59 7.11
C TYR A 684 27.85 0.58 8.44
N ASN A 685 27.44 1.77 8.89
CA ASN A 685 26.60 1.99 10.07
C ASN A 685 25.37 2.80 9.64
N ALA A 686 24.16 2.30 9.92
CA ALA A 686 22.92 2.92 9.46
C ALA A 686 22.63 4.28 10.13
N GLN A 687 23.10 4.49 11.37
CA GLN A 687 22.91 5.72 12.12
C GLN A 687 23.97 6.78 11.79
N THR A 688 25.16 6.36 11.39
CA THR A 688 26.28 7.24 11.03
C THR A 688 26.89 6.81 9.69
N PRO A 689 26.11 6.85 8.60
CA PRO A 689 26.56 6.37 7.31
C PRO A 689 27.71 7.23 6.79
N LYS A 690 28.71 6.59 6.18
CA LYS A 690 29.85 7.27 5.54
C LYS A 690 29.73 7.17 4.02
N PRO A 691 30.14 8.20 3.26
CA PRO A 691 30.13 8.12 1.81
C PRO A 691 31.04 6.99 1.31
N ILE A 692 30.64 6.33 0.24
CA ILE A 692 31.48 5.39 -0.52
C ILE A 692 32.33 6.11 -1.57
N ALA A 693 31.87 7.29 -2.01
CA ALA A 693 32.51 8.11 -3.03
C ALA A 693 32.00 9.56 -2.97
N CYS A 694 32.80 10.47 -3.50
CA CYS A 694 32.39 11.83 -3.85
C CYS A 694 32.29 11.93 -5.37
N VAL A 695 31.26 12.57 -5.91
CA VAL A 695 31.12 12.82 -7.35
C VAL A 695 31.13 14.31 -7.61
N SER A 696 31.92 14.77 -8.58
CA SER A 696 31.92 16.17 -9.01
C SER A 696 30.65 16.48 -9.78
N SER A 697 29.90 17.48 -9.34
CA SER A 697 28.57 17.84 -9.86
C SER A 697 28.51 19.29 -10.34
N TYR A 698 29.66 19.92 -10.60
CA TYR A 698 29.75 21.28 -11.11
C TYR A 698 30.50 21.32 -12.44
N TYR A 699 30.04 22.20 -13.33
CA TYR A 699 30.66 22.55 -14.61
C TYR A 699 31.08 24.04 -14.59
N ASP A 700 32.38 24.30 -14.61
CA ASP A 700 33.00 25.61 -14.79
C ASP A 700 33.62 25.68 -16.20
N PRO A 701 33.08 26.50 -17.11
CA PRO A 701 33.63 26.63 -18.46
C PRO A 701 34.99 27.35 -18.51
N THR A 702 35.48 27.92 -17.41
CA THR A 702 36.68 28.78 -17.38
C THR A 702 37.95 28.11 -16.85
N GLY A 703 37.91 26.82 -16.45
CA GLY A 703 39.09 26.10 -15.95
C GLY A 703 39.03 24.58 -16.09
N SER A 704 40.20 23.95 -16.26
CA SER A 704 40.38 22.52 -16.60
C SER A 704 40.03 21.50 -15.50
N ASN A 705 39.63 21.93 -14.29
CA ASN A 705 39.47 21.03 -13.13
C ASN A 705 38.01 20.69 -12.78
N SER A 706 37.04 21.27 -13.49
CA SER A 706 35.62 20.99 -13.28
C SER A 706 35.14 19.87 -14.20
N SER A 707 35.45 18.62 -13.82
CA SER A 707 34.99 17.43 -14.52
C SER A 707 33.63 16.98 -13.97
N ASN A 708 32.54 17.60 -14.43
CA ASN A 708 31.18 17.16 -14.10
C ASN A 708 31.02 15.65 -14.40
N GLY A 709 30.53 14.88 -13.43
CA GLY A 709 30.37 13.43 -13.53
C GLY A 709 31.60 12.59 -13.17
N ARG A 710 32.72 13.21 -12.80
CA ARG A 710 33.93 12.49 -12.37
C ARG A 710 33.82 12.03 -10.92
N VAL A 711 34.21 10.77 -10.67
CA VAL A 711 34.14 10.11 -9.37
C VAL A 711 35.48 10.19 -8.64
N TYR A 712 35.40 10.38 -7.32
CA TYR A 712 36.52 10.45 -6.38
C TYR A 712 36.24 9.50 -5.20
N PRO A 713 37.28 9.01 -4.52
CA PRO A 713 37.14 8.22 -3.30
C PRO A 713 36.33 8.95 -2.22
N ALA A 714 35.90 8.21 -1.20
CA ALA A 714 35.31 8.78 0.01
C ALA A 714 36.23 9.86 0.62
N PRO A 715 35.66 10.94 1.20
CA PRO A 715 36.45 12.04 1.72
C PRO A 715 37.31 11.58 2.91
N THR A 716 38.57 12.03 2.96
CA THR A 716 39.54 11.62 4.00
C THR A 716 39.66 12.63 5.13
N LYS A 717 39.44 13.91 4.85
CA LYS A 717 39.35 14.99 5.84
C LYS A 717 37.99 15.06 6.51
N THR A 718 37.93 15.80 7.61
CA THR A 718 36.79 15.92 8.51
C THR A 718 36.40 17.39 8.72
N VAL A 719 35.43 17.63 9.61
CA VAL A 719 34.98 18.99 9.95
C VAL A 719 36.11 19.86 10.50
N SER A 720 37.10 19.29 11.21
CA SER A 720 38.20 20.09 11.77
C SER A 720 39.09 20.71 10.70
N ASP A 721 39.27 20.02 9.58
CA ASP A 721 40.16 20.46 8.50
C ASP A 721 39.60 21.65 7.72
N TYR A 722 38.29 21.84 7.74
CA TYR A 722 37.57 22.92 7.04
C TYR A 722 36.69 23.75 7.97
N ALA A 723 36.97 23.78 9.27
CA ALA A 723 36.04 24.33 10.27
C ALA A 723 35.56 25.75 9.91
N THR A 724 36.49 26.65 9.58
CA THR A 724 36.17 28.05 9.23
C THR A 724 35.48 28.18 7.87
N ALA A 725 35.90 27.39 6.88
CA ALA A 725 35.25 27.38 5.57
C ALA A 725 33.80 26.88 5.67
N LEU A 726 33.56 25.80 6.42
CA LEU A 726 32.21 25.26 6.68
C LEU A 726 31.35 26.26 7.46
N GLU A 727 31.91 26.94 8.45
CA GLU A 727 31.22 28.01 9.17
C GLU A 727 30.80 29.15 8.23
N TYR A 728 31.69 29.58 7.34
CA TYR A 728 31.39 30.59 6.33
C TYR A 728 30.28 30.12 5.37
N LEU A 729 30.40 28.91 4.83
CA LEU A 729 29.43 28.33 3.90
C LEU A 729 28.04 28.21 4.55
N SER A 730 27.96 27.91 5.84
CA SER A 730 26.69 27.80 6.58
C SER A 730 25.92 29.13 6.73
N GLN A 731 26.60 30.26 6.48
CA GLN A 731 26.02 31.60 6.61
C GLN A 731 25.63 32.21 5.26
N LEU A 732 25.86 31.48 4.16
CA LEU A 732 25.58 31.99 2.81
C LEU A 732 24.09 32.14 2.56
N LYS A 733 23.73 33.24 1.91
CA LYS A 733 22.35 33.64 1.63
C LYS A 733 22.19 34.07 0.19
N TYR A 734 20.99 33.90 -0.34
CA TYR A 734 20.55 34.57 -1.56
C TYR A 734 20.24 36.05 -1.31
N ASN A 735 20.05 36.84 -2.38
CA ASN A 735 19.71 38.26 -2.30
C ASN A 735 18.45 38.56 -1.46
N ASN A 736 17.54 37.58 -1.34
CA ASN A 736 16.33 37.65 -0.52
C ASN A 736 16.56 37.32 0.98
N GLY A 737 17.80 37.09 1.39
CA GLY A 737 18.19 36.75 2.76
C GLY A 737 17.94 35.30 3.19
N ARG A 738 17.40 34.43 2.32
CA ARG A 738 17.21 33.00 2.60
C ARG A 738 18.55 32.27 2.53
N LEU A 739 18.82 31.41 3.51
CA LEU A 739 20.01 30.54 3.50
C LEU A 739 19.96 29.60 2.31
N ILE A 740 21.14 29.29 1.75
CA ILE A 740 21.24 28.51 0.51
C ILE A 740 20.75 27.06 0.64
N ASP A 741 20.70 26.54 1.87
CA ASP A 741 20.38 25.16 2.23
C ASP A 741 19.25 25.05 3.27
N ASP A 742 18.43 26.09 3.40
CA ASP A 742 17.38 26.23 4.44
C ASP A 742 17.92 26.02 5.87
N GLY A 743 19.19 26.33 6.09
CA GLY A 743 19.89 26.25 7.37
C GLY A 743 20.26 24.83 7.81
N LEU A 744 20.33 23.87 6.88
CA LEU A 744 20.70 22.49 7.21
C LEU A 744 22.13 22.38 7.74
N LEU A 745 23.10 23.03 7.09
CA LEU A 745 24.51 22.99 7.49
C LEU A 745 24.74 23.69 8.82
N VAL A 746 24.10 24.84 9.06
CA VAL A 746 24.25 25.56 10.34
C VAL A 746 23.71 24.73 11.52
N ARG A 747 22.59 24.02 11.34
CA ARG A 747 22.06 23.08 12.36
C ARG A 747 23.02 21.92 12.60
N ALA A 748 23.55 21.33 11.53
CA ALA A 748 24.51 20.23 11.62
C ALA A 748 25.81 20.63 12.36
N LEU A 749 26.30 21.84 12.12
CA LEU A 749 27.50 22.39 12.76
C LEU A 749 27.26 22.80 14.22
N ALA A 750 26.05 23.25 14.59
CA ALA A 750 25.70 23.56 15.97
C ALA A 750 25.86 22.33 16.91
N LYS A 751 25.66 21.11 16.39
CA LYS A 751 25.82 19.85 17.11
C LYS A 751 27.29 19.37 17.22
N LYS A 752 28.28 20.28 17.11
CA LYS A 752 29.71 19.94 17.13
C LYS A 752 30.16 19.18 18.40
N LEU A 753 29.57 19.49 19.56
CA LEU A 753 29.90 18.85 20.84
C LEU A 753 29.21 17.50 21.06
N ALA A 754 28.22 17.16 20.24
CA ALA A 754 27.56 15.86 20.25
C ALA A 754 27.34 15.34 18.82
N PRO A 755 28.40 14.98 18.07
CA PRO A 755 28.29 14.54 16.67
C PRO A 755 27.41 13.31 16.48
N THR A 756 27.29 12.46 17.50
CA THR A 756 26.40 11.30 17.51
C THR A 756 24.91 11.66 17.59
N ASN A 757 24.58 12.92 17.88
CA ASN A 757 23.21 13.43 17.94
C ASN A 757 22.77 14.13 16.64
N ARG A 758 23.54 13.99 15.55
CA ARG A 758 23.16 14.47 14.23
C ARG A 758 22.22 13.50 13.54
N THR A 759 21.24 14.01 12.81
CA THR A 759 20.47 13.17 11.89
C THR A 759 21.33 12.78 10.68
N ILE A 760 20.88 11.77 9.93
CA ILE A 760 21.57 11.37 8.70
C ILE A 760 21.55 12.47 7.65
N SER A 761 20.50 13.32 7.60
CA SER A 761 20.45 14.45 6.68
C SER A 761 21.49 15.51 7.03
N GLU A 762 21.63 15.86 8.32
CA GLU A 762 22.61 16.80 8.84
C GLU A 762 24.05 16.32 8.57
N GLN A 763 24.32 15.03 8.81
CA GLN A 763 25.63 14.46 8.52
C GLN A 763 25.92 14.46 7.01
N SER A 764 24.92 14.18 6.17
CA SER A 764 25.12 14.16 4.71
C SER A 764 25.38 15.54 4.13
N ALA A 765 24.81 16.60 4.71
CA ALA A 765 25.12 17.98 4.34
C ALA A 765 26.58 18.34 4.62
N ILE A 766 27.13 17.89 5.76
CA ILE A 766 28.56 18.05 6.07
C ILE A 766 29.41 17.29 5.07
N ASP A 767 29.10 16.02 4.83
CA ASP A 767 29.88 15.14 3.96
C ASP A 767 29.92 15.67 2.51
N ALA A 768 28.78 16.13 1.98
CA ALA A 768 28.70 16.69 0.63
C ALA A 768 29.53 17.97 0.47
N GLN A 769 29.58 18.83 1.50
CA GLN A 769 30.42 20.01 1.48
C GLN A 769 31.91 19.68 1.64
N ILE A 770 32.26 18.71 2.48
CA ILE A 770 33.64 18.22 2.59
C ILE A 770 34.10 17.60 1.26
N CYS A 771 33.24 16.81 0.59
CA CYS A 771 33.51 16.30 -0.75
C CYS A 771 33.83 17.44 -1.72
N ALA A 772 33.01 18.49 -1.76
CA ALA A 772 33.23 19.62 -2.66
C ALA A 772 34.53 20.38 -2.33
N LEU A 773 34.83 20.60 -1.04
CA LEU A 773 36.04 21.30 -0.59
C LEU A 773 37.33 20.50 -0.89
N GLN A 774 37.34 19.19 -0.69
CA GLN A 774 38.50 18.34 -0.97
C GLN A 774 38.77 18.16 -2.46
N ILE A 775 37.73 18.11 -3.29
CA ILE A 775 37.93 18.09 -4.74
C ILE A 775 38.46 19.45 -5.20
N LEU A 776 37.90 20.55 -4.68
CA LEU A 776 38.32 21.91 -5.04
C LEU A 776 39.77 22.22 -4.64
N ASP A 777 40.24 21.71 -3.49
CA ASP A 777 41.63 21.92 -3.05
C ASP A 777 42.64 20.94 -3.66
N GLY A 778 42.17 19.98 -4.48
CA GLY A 778 43.01 19.02 -5.19
C GLY A 778 43.57 17.88 -4.33
N SER A 779 43.11 17.72 -3.09
CA SER A 779 43.59 16.64 -2.20
C SER A 779 43.05 15.25 -2.53
N LEU A 780 42.00 15.16 -3.36
CA LEU A 780 41.48 13.89 -3.88
C LEU A 780 41.86 13.68 -5.36
N SER A 781 42.31 12.48 -5.67
CA SER A 781 42.49 12.00 -7.06
C SER A 781 41.26 11.22 -7.52
N SER A 782 40.93 11.30 -8.80
CA SER A 782 39.76 10.61 -9.36
C SER A 782 39.91 9.10 -9.32
N ASN A 783 38.82 8.39 -9.01
CA ASN A 783 38.74 6.94 -8.96
C ASN A 783 37.30 6.47 -9.24
N ASP A 784 37.11 5.80 -10.37
CA ASP A 784 35.82 5.28 -10.85
C ASP A 784 35.60 3.78 -10.52
N SER A 785 36.47 3.21 -9.67
CA SER A 785 36.42 1.77 -9.34
C SER A 785 35.15 1.41 -8.55
N VAL A 786 34.67 2.32 -7.70
CA VAL A 786 33.47 2.07 -6.87
C VAL A 786 32.20 2.48 -7.61
N ILE A 787 32.19 3.66 -8.22
CA ILE A 787 31.10 4.18 -9.04
C ILE A 787 31.70 4.56 -10.40
N PRO A 788 31.14 4.13 -11.54
CA PRO A 788 31.61 4.55 -12.85
C PRO A 788 31.48 6.06 -13.04
N ASP A 789 32.45 6.67 -13.73
CA ASP A 789 32.31 8.05 -14.21
C ASP A 789 31.02 8.22 -15.03
N ASN A 790 30.38 9.38 -14.88
CA ASN A 790 29.10 9.74 -15.50
C ASN A 790 27.88 8.90 -15.07
N ALA A 791 28.01 7.99 -14.09
CA ALA A 791 26.84 7.34 -13.50
C ALA A 791 25.95 8.32 -12.73
N ILE A 792 26.56 9.36 -12.16
CA ILE A 792 25.91 10.47 -11.45
C ILE A 792 26.57 11.76 -11.93
N PHE A 793 25.80 12.76 -12.33
CA PHE A 793 26.32 14.06 -12.78
C PHE A 793 25.24 15.15 -12.67
N GLU A 794 25.59 16.41 -12.89
CA GLU A 794 24.63 17.51 -12.92
C GLU A 794 24.24 17.88 -14.37
N ALA A 795 22.96 18.18 -14.58
CA ALA A 795 22.41 18.73 -15.81
C ALA A 795 21.71 20.06 -15.56
N PHE A 796 21.55 20.85 -16.62
CA PHE A 796 20.96 22.18 -16.55
C PHE A 796 20.17 22.49 -17.83
N PHE A 797 18.86 22.68 -17.68
CA PHE A 797 17.94 22.89 -18.80
C PHE A 797 16.82 23.85 -18.38
N TYR A 798 16.06 24.35 -19.35
CA TYR A 798 14.92 25.21 -19.10
C TYR A 798 13.63 24.40 -18.98
N ASP A 799 12.84 24.64 -17.93
CA ASP A 799 11.49 24.13 -17.78
C ASP A 799 10.49 25.28 -18.04
N GLN A 800 9.69 25.12 -19.09
CA GLN A 800 8.67 26.08 -19.51
C GLN A 800 7.51 26.19 -18.52
N ARG A 801 7.14 25.10 -17.85
CA ARG A 801 6.08 25.10 -16.83
C ARG A 801 6.50 25.91 -15.62
N GLU A 802 7.77 25.80 -15.23
CA GLU A 802 8.33 26.60 -14.14
C GLU A 802 8.84 27.97 -14.59
N ASN A 803 8.85 28.26 -15.91
CA ASN A 803 9.43 29.44 -16.54
C ASN A 803 10.86 29.75 -16.04
N LYS A 804 11.62 28.70 -15.70
CA LYS A 804 12.89 28.81 -14.97
C LYS A 804 13.86 27.74 -15.43
N LYS A 805 15.16 28.02 -15.25
CA LYS A 805 16.20 27.02 -15.49
C LYS A 805 16.29 26.08 -14.29
N VAL A 806 16.19 24.79 -14.56
CA VAL A 806 16.22 23.70 -13.58
C VAL A 806 17.63 23.12 -13.53
N ARG A 807 18.17 22.98 -12.30
CA ARG A 807 19.39 22.20 -12.05
C ARG A 807 19.00 20.82 -11.56
N ALA A 808 19.60 19.78 -12.12
CA ALA A 808 19.20 18.45 -11.75
C ALA A 808 20.38 17.49 -11.58
N THR A 809 20.27 16.63 -10.58
CA THR A 809 21.19 15.52 -10.41
C THR A 809 20.69 14.35 -11.25
N VAL A 810 21.48 13.95 -12.24
CA VAL A 810 21.17 12.88 -13.18
C VAL A 810 21.71 11.55 -12.67
N LEU A 811 20.90 10.50 -12.79
CA LEU A 811 21.24 9.13 -12.46
C LEU A 811 21.14 8.26 -13.71
N ASP A 812 22.26 7.66 -14.12
CA ASP A 812 22.28 6.65 -15.19
C ASP A 812 21.93 5.27 -14.64
N LEU A 813 20.70 4.83 -14.87
CA LEU A 813 20.22 3.56 -14.33
C LEU A 813 20.91 2.33 -14.94
N ASN A 814 21.42 2.43 -16.17
CA ASN A 814 22.12 1.32 -16.81
C ASN A 814 23.53 1.12 -16.21
N LEU A 815 24.24 2.20 -15.91
CA LEU A 815 25.51 2.13 -15.19
C LEU A 815 25.33 1.65 -13.75
N LEU A 816 24.30 2.15 -13.05
CA LEU A 816 24.02 1.75 -11.67
C LEU A 816 23.57 0.27 -11.56
N ARG A 817 22.72 -0.22 -12.47
CA ARG A 817 22.23 -1.62 -12.41
C ARG A 817 23.26 -2.68 -12.77
N THR A 818 24.32 -2.31 -13.49
CA THR A 818 25.34 -3.26 -13.98
C THR A 818 26.58 -3.30 -13.10
N LYS A 819 26.82 -2.27 -12.27
CA LYS A 819 27.96 -2.23 -11.35
C LYS A 819 27.67 -2.98 -10.05
N THR A 820 28.45 -4.01 -9.76
CA THR A 820 28.37 -4.80 -8.52
C THR A 820 29.11 -4.12 -7.36
N ILE A 821 28.64 -4.36 -6.13
CA ILE A 821 29.26 -3.96 -4.87
C ILE A 821 29.09 -5.08 -3.84
N GLY A 822 30.09 -5.38 -3.01
CA GLY A 822 29.94 -6.30 -1.88
C GLY A 822 29.49 -7.74 -2.24
N GLY A 823 29.88 -8.26 -3.41
CA GLY A 823 29.56 -9.62 -3.87
C GLY A 823 28.37 -9.67 -4.83
N SER A 824 27.22 -10.15 -4.37
CA SER A 824 26.00 -10.32 -5.19
C SER A 824 25.07 -9.10 -5.21
N GLU A 825 25.52 -7.97 -4.68
CA GLU A 825 24.78 -6.71 -4.61
C GLU A 825 25.23 -5.74 -5.71
N TYR A 826 24.39 -4.75 -6.04
CA TYR A 826 24.59 -3.80 -7.14
C TYR A 826 24.44 -2.35 -6.65
N LEU A 827 25.02 -1.39 -7.37
CA LEU A 827 24.85 0.04 -7.03
C LEU A 827 23.39 0.47 -7.09
N LEU A 828 22.62 -0.04 -8.07
CA LEU A 828 21.17 -0.08 -7.98
C LEU A 828 20.77 -1.32 -7.16
N PRO A 829 20.45 -1.17 -5.87
CA PRO A 829 20.41 -2.28 -4.90
C PRO A 829 19.33 -3.30 -5.21
N ASN A 830 19.48 -4.57 -4.84
CA ASN A 830 18.46 -5.60 -5.04
C ASN A 830 17.10 -5.22 -4.41
N SER A 831 17.09 -4.50 -3.28
CA SER A 831 15.88 -3.91 -2.69
C SER A 831 15.13 -2.93 -3.61
N GLY A 832 15.83 -2.38 -4.61
CA GLY A 832 15.35 -1.38 -5.55
C GLY A 832 15.47 0.06 -5.10
N ILE A 833 15.80 0.33 -3.83
CA ILE A 833 15.66 1.68 -3.25
C ILE A 833 16.82 2.60 -3.65
N ILE A 834 16.48 3.72 -4.28
CA ILE A 834 17.35 4.89 -4.44
C ILE A 834 16.68 6.08 -3.74
N TYR A 835 17.37 6.69 -2.78
CA TYR A 835 16.97 7.99 -2.24
C TYR A 835 17.89 9.08 -2.78
N ALA A 836 17.33 10.08 -3.45
CA ALA A 836 18.12 11.15 -4.06
C ALA A 836 17.58 12.53 -3.68
N THR A 837 18.47 13.45 -3.34
CA THR A 837 18.11 14.80 -2.90
C THR A 837 19.22 15.80 -3.18
N ARG A 838 18.90 17.08 -3.06
CA ARG A 838 19.84 18.20 -3.17
C ARG A 838 19.63 19.17 -2.01
N ASP A 839 20.72 19.61 -1.39
CA ASP A 839 20.67 20.55 -0.26
C ASP A 839 20.36 21.99 -0.72
N ASP A 840 20.64 22.35 -1.98
CA ASP A 840 20.33 23.68 -2.54
C ASP A 840 18.87 23.84 -3.00
N ALA A 841 18.08 22.78 -2.91
CA ALA A 841 16.69 22.80 -3.32
C ALA A 841 15.84 23.45 -2.23
N LEU A 842 15.09 24.48 -2.62
CA LEU A 842 14.32 25.28 -1.69
C LEU A 842 12.82 25.17 -1.96
N PRO A 843 12.00 24.72 -0.99
CA PRO A 843 10.56 24.63 -1.16
C PRO A 843 9.92 26.02 -1.14
N ASP A 844 8.68 26.03 -1.62
CA ASP A 844 7.72 27.10 -1.45
C ASP A 844 7.47 27.46 0.02
N ILE A 845 7.47 28.76 0.31
CA ILE A 845 7.22 29.35 1.63
C ILE A 845 6.36 30.63 1.52
N SER A 846 5.46 30.71 0.53
CA SER A 846 4.53 31.83 0.34
C SER A 846 3.68 32.15 1.58
N ALA A 847 3.31 31.14 2.38
CA ALA A 847 2.63 31.31 3.67
C ALA A 847 3.59 31.43 4.88
N GLY A 848 4.90 31.56 4.63
CA GLY A 848 5.94 31.71 5.63
C GLY A 848 6.76 30.45 5.91
N ASN A 849 7.91 30.63 6.59
CA ASN A 849 8.90 29.56 6.82
C ASN A 849 8.69 28.76 8.13
N THR A 850 7.54 28.92 8.79
CA THR A 850 7.18 28.10 9.97
C THR A 850 6.67 26.73 9.51
N ASP A 851 6.63 25.73 10.39
CA ASP A 851 6.05 24.41 10.04
C ASP A 851 4.58 24.53 9.58
N ALA A 852 3.81 25.43 10.18
CA ALA A 852 2.43 25.74 9.76
C ALA A 852 2.39 26.38 8.36
N GLY A 853 3.26 27.36 8.10
CA GLY A 853 3.36 28.03 6.79
C GLY A 853 3.82 27.09 5.69
N LYS A 854 4.75 26.17 5.97
CA LYS A 854 5.20 25.12 5.03
C LYS A 854 4.10 24.12 4.68
N LEU A 855 3.11 23.92 5.55
CA LEU A 855 1.93 23.10 5.26
C LEU A 855 0.89 23.86 4.43
N GLU A 856 0.76 25.17 4.63
CA GLU A 856 -0.18 26.04 3.89
C GLU A 856 0.32 26.43 2.49
N SER A 857 1.62 26.69 2.32
CA SER A 857 2.18 27.18 1.05
C SER A 857 1.84 26.28 -0.15
N PRO A 858 1.88 24.93 -0.06
CA PRO A 858 1.44 24.05 -1.15
C PRO A 858 -0.05 24.11 -1.52
N VAL A 859 -0.88 24.83 -0.77
CA VAL A 859 -2.34 24.92 -1.01
C VAL A 859 -2.88 26.35 -0.90
N ASP A 860 -2.03 27.35 -0.76
CA ASP A 860 -2.46 28.75 -0.55
C ASP A 860 -2.83 29.50 -1.83
N TYR A 861 -2.58 28.89 -3.00
CA TYR A 861 -2.83 29.45 -4.33
C TYR A 861 -2.00 30.71 -4.64
N VAL A 862 -0.84 30.87 -3.97
CA VAL A 862 0.05 32.02 -4.16
C VAL A 862 1.40 31.55 -4.69
N ASP A 863 1.86 32.20 -5.76
CA ASP A 863 3.23 32.03 -6.24
C ASP A 863 4.21 32.86 -5.40
N ASP A 864 5.31 32.24 -4.94
CA ASP A 864 6.39 32.89 -4.20
C ASP A 864 7.23 33.78 -5.13
N THR A 865 6.65 34.93 -5.47
CA THR A 865 7.24 35.96 -6.32
C THR A 865 8.26 36.82 -5.58
N THR A 866 8.28 36.76 -4.24
CA THR A 866 9.14 37.61 -3.38
C THR A 866 10.52 37.01 -3.12
N ARG A 867 10.69 35.71 -3.35
CA ARG A 867 11.93 34.98 -3.07
C ARG A 867 12.15 33.95 -4.18
N PRO A 868 12.89 34.26 -5.27
CA PRO A 868 12.92 33.40 -6.45
C PRO A 868 13.30 31.96 -6.08
N ARG A 869 12.30 31.07 -6.11
CA ARG A 869 12.46 29.63 -5.95
C ARG A 869 13.46 29.15 -6.99
N ARG A 870 14.40 28.29 -6.59
CA ARG A 870 15.35 27.66 -7.52
C ARG A 870 14.88 26.23 -7.78
N PRO A 871 14.31 25.95 -8.97
CA PRO A 871 13.84 24.61 -9.26
C PRO A 871 15.05 23.68 -9.38
N SER A 872 15.10 22.71 -8.47
CA SER A 872 16.10 21.66 -8.40
C SER A 872 15.40 20.33 -8.58
N ALA A 873 16.04 19.39 -9.28
CA ALA A 873 15.38 18.13 -9.64
C ALA A 873 16.32 16.93 -9.61
N ILE A 874 15.73 15.74 -9.77
CA ILE A 874 16.43 14.49 -10.05
C ILE A 874 16.03 14.01 -11.45
N ILE A 875 16.97 13.51 -12.26
CA ILE A 875 16.66 12.95 -13.58
C ILE A 875 17.09 11.49 -13.63
N LEU A 876 16.22 10.65 -14.17
CA LEU A 876 16.55 9.28 -14.54
C LEU A 876 16.76 9.19 -16.05
N ILE A 877 17.90 8.62 -16.44
CA ILE A 877 18.23 8.33 -17.84
C ILE A 877 18.57 6.85 -18.02
N ASN A 878 18.53 6.38 -19.28
CA ASN A 878 18.92 5.03 -19.66
C ASN A 878 18.17 3.92 -18.88
N GLY A 879 16.90 4.19 -18.55
CA GLY A 879 16.03 3.34 -17.72
C GLY A 879 15.27 2.25 -18.48
N GLY A 880 15.54 2.01 -19.77
CA GLY A 880 14.82 1.04 -20.58
C GLY A 880 14.86 -0.40 -20.03
N LYS A 881 15.90 -0.73 -19.25
CA LYS A 881 16.05 -2.01 -18.53
C LYS A 881 16.41 -1.74 -17.07
N LEU A 882 15.72 -2.38 -16.14
CA LEU A 882 15.96 -2.22 -14.70
C LEU A 882 16.47 -3.49 -14.02
N TRP A 883 16.37 -4.65 -14.68
CA TRP A 883 16.81 -5.92 -14.11
C TRP A 883 18.33 -5.96 -13.89
N ARG A 884 18.77 -6.68 -12.84
CA ARG A 884 20.20 -6.91 -12.54
C ARG A 884 20.67 -8.18 -13.23
N THR A 885 19.92 -9.26 -13.05
CA THR A 885 20.07 -10.52 -13.79
C THR A 885 18.71 -11.02 -14.31
N ASN A 886 18.68 -11.73 -15.44
CA ASN A 886 17.41 -12.18 -15.99
C ASN A 886 16.79 -13.38 -15.24
N THR A 887 17.63 -14.29 -14.73
CA THR A 887 17.22 -15.42 -13.88
C THR A 887 16.54 -14.94 -12.60
N TYR A 888 15.46 -15.61 -12.17
CA TYR A 888 14.73 -15.29 -10.94
C TYR A 888 15.65 -15.23 -9.71
N LYS A 889 15.50 -14.15 -8.94
CA LYS A 889 16.09 -13.93 -7.63
C LYS A 889 15.04 -13.27 -6.75
N GLU A 890 14.80 -13.81 -5.56
CA GLU A 890 13.77 -13.29 -4.65
C GLU A 890 14.19 -11.94 -4.05
N GLU A 891 15.49 -11.70 -3.88
CA GLU A 891 16.06 -10.48 -3.31
C GLU A 891 15.82 -9.25 -4.21
N GLU A 892 15.73 -9.44 -5.54
CA GLU A 892 15.54 -8.37 -6.52
C GLU A 892 14.07 -7.93 -6.58
N LYS A 893 13.78 -6.69 -6.14
CA LYS A 893 12.42 -6.12 -6.05
C LYS A 893 12.06 -5.14 -7.18
N GLY A 894 13.04 -4.66 -7.97
CA GLY A 894 12.81 -3.69 -9.05
C GLY A 894 13.48 -2.34 -8.79
N LEU A 895 12.80 -1.23 -9.00
CA LEU A 895 13.28 0.13 -8.73
C LEU A 895 12.26 0.89 -7.87
N THR A 896 12.74 1.59 -6.85
CA THR A 896 11.97 2.60 -6.11
C THR A 896 12.85 3.83 -5.96
N LEU A 897 12.60 4.87 -6.77
CA LEU A 897 13.21 6.18 -6.54
C LEU A 897 12.33 6.95 -5.56
N ALA A 898 12.92 7.46 -4.48
CA ALA A 898 12.29 8.41 -3.58
C ALA A 898 13.09 9.72 -3.55
N THR A 899 12.41 10.84 -3.77
CA THR A 899 13.01 12.18 -3.71
C THR A 899 12.00 13.21 -3.22
N ASN A 900 12.46 14.15 -2.41
CA ASN A 900 11.67 15.32 -2.03
C ASN A 900 11.55 16.36 -3.16
N LEU A 901 12.21 16.13 -4.29
CA LEU A 901 12.31 17.07 -5.41
C LEU A 901 11.46 16.61 -6.60
N PRO A 902 11.21 17.49 -7.59
CA PRO A 902 10.71 17.09 -8.89
C PRO A 902 11.62 16.06 -9.55
N ALA A 903 11.03 15.07 -10.22
CA ALA A 903 11.75 14.02 -10.94
C ALA A 903 11.43 14.06 -12.44
N TYR A 904 12.45 13.90 -13.26
CA TYR A 904 12.33 13.82 -14.72
C TYR A 904 12.72 12.43 -15.19
N ILE A 905 11.96 11.86 -16.11
CA ILE A 905 12.24 10.54 -16.69
C ILE A 905 12.43 10.71 -18.19
N ARG A 906 13.62 10.38 -18.67
CA ARG A 906 14.00 10.57 -20.08
C ARG A 906 14.07 9.26 -20.84
N GLY A 907 13.33 9.21 -21.96
CA GLY A 907 13.33 8.09 -22.90
C GLY A 907 12.53 6.89 -22.44
N ASP A 908 12.54 5.84 -23.26
CA ASP A 908 11.82 4.60 -22.97
C ASP A 908 12.24 4.04 -21.60
N PHE A 909 11.26 3.69 -20.79
CA PHE A 909 11.47 3.34 -19.40
C PHE A 909 10.83 2.01 -19.05
N ASN A 910 11.67 1.06 -18.61
CA ASN A 910 11.29 -0.23 -18.08
C ASN A 910 10.37 -1.03 -19.02
N LEU A 911 10.86 -1.36 -20.22
CA LEU A 911 10.01 -1.94 -21.26
C LEU A 911 9.63 -3.40 -20.96
N HIS A 912 8.36 -3.73 -21.21
CA HIS A 912 7.92 -5.12 -21.35
C HIS A 912 8.48 -5.73 -22.64
N THR A 913 8.91 -6.98 -22.54
CA THR A 913 9.27 -7.83 -23.69
C THR A 913 8.15 -8.81 -24.06
N GLN A 914 7.11 -8.89 -23.21
CA GLN A 914 5.96 -9.79 -23.36
C GLN A 914 4.66 -8.99 -23.13
N GLU A 915 3.57 -9.37 -23.80
CA GLU A 915 2.22 -8.87 -23.50
C GLU A 915 1.41 -9.90 -22.70
N GLU A 916 0.38 -9.46 -21.94
CA GLU A 916 -0.49 -10.34 -21.13
C GLU A 916 -1.16 -11.45 -21.95
N PHE A 917 -1.49 -11.14 -23.20
CA PHE A 917 -2.10 -12.08 -24.14
C PHE A 917 -1.21 -12.26 -25.35
N THR A 918 -1.33 -13.41 -26.03
CA THR A 918 -0.64 -13.63 -27.31
C THR A 918 -1.22 -12.77 -28.43
N GLN A 919 -2.44 -12.25 -28.25
CA GLN A 919 -3.06 -11.28 -29.13
C GLN A 919 -2.73 -9.85 -28.68
N THR A 920 -2.11 -9.07 -29.57
CA THR A 920 -1.81 -7.66 -29.33
C THR A 920 -3.08 -6.87 -29.02
N LEU A 921 -3.00 -6.00 -28.00
CA LEU A 921 -4.07 -5.06 -27.69
C LEU A 921 -4.21 -4.02 -28.82
N ALA A 922 -5.41 -3.92 -29.41
CA ALA A 922 -5.68 -2.90 -30.41
C ALA A 922 -5.64 -1.50 -29.75
N GLU A 923 -5.08 -0.51 -30.45
CA GLU A 923 -4.96 0.85 -29.91
C GLU A 923 -6.31 1.47 -29.51
N SER A 924 -7.39 1.10 -30.19
CA SER A 924 -8.76 1.56 -29.87
C SER A 924 -9.37 0.89 -28.64
N TRP A 925 -8.73 -0.18 -28.13
CA TRP A 925 -9.24 -1.13 -27.14
C TRP A 925 -10.48 -1.92 -27.60
N SER A 926 -10.76 -1.95 -28.91
CA SER A 926 -11.90 -2.69 -29.45
C SER A 926 -11.88 -4.19 -29.14
N ASN A 927 -10.67 -4.77 -28.99
CA ASN A 927 -10.49 -6.18 -28.67
C ASN A 927 -10.24 -6.47 -27.19
N PHE A 928 -10.36 -5.47 -26.29
CA PHE A 928 -9.95 -5.57 -24.87
C PHE A 928 -10.48 -6.83 -24.16
N TYR A 929 -11.79 -7.10 -24.29
CA TYR A 929 -12.47 -8.26 -23.68
C TYR A 929 -12.45 -9.53 -24.54
N THR A 930 -12.09 -9.42 -25.82
CA THR A 930 -12.12 -10.54 -26.79
C THR A 930 -10.81 -11.31 -26.88
N ARG A 931 -9.72 -10.79 -26.28
CA ARG A 931 -8.44 -11.50 -26.16
C ARG A 931 -8.63 -12.75 -25.30
N SER A 932 -8.28 -13.90 -25.86
CA SER A 932 -8.67 -15.22 -25.31
C SER A 932 -7.51 -16.06 -24.81
N THR A 933 -6.27 -15.76 -25.23
CA THR A 933 -5.12 -16.65 -24.99
C THR A 933 -4.08 -15.94 -24.13
N PHE A 934 -4.03 -16.31 -22.86
CA PHE A 934 -3.08 -15.77 -21.88
C PHE A 934 -1.64 -16.19 -22.21
N ASN A 935 -0.69 -15.25 -22.14
CA ASN A 935 0.73 -15.48 -22.35
C ASN A 935 1.43 -15.87 -21.04
N THR A 936 1.98 -17.08 -20.99
CA THR A 936 2.64 -17.60 -19.76
C THR A 936 4.01 -16.98 -19.47
N ASN A 937 4.56 -16.17 -20.38
CA ASN A 937 5.84 -15.47 -20.18
C ASN A 937 5.67 -14.01 -19.70
N PHE A 938 4.44 -13.51 -19.61
CA PHE A 938 4.18 -12.13 -19.19
C PHE A 938 4.46 -11.93 -17.69
N ALA A 939 5.18 -10.85 -17.37
CA ALA A 939 5.44 -10.39 -15.99
C ALA A 939 5.98 -11.47 -15.03
N CYS A 940 6.64 -12.50 -15.56
CA CYS A 940 7.29 -13.57 -14.81
C CYS A 940 8.79 -13.64 -15.16
N ARG A 941 9.58 -14.36 -14.36
CA ARG A 941 11.01 -14.53 -14.61
C ARG A 941 11.33 -16.00 -14.88
N ALA A 942 12.25 -16.24 -15.81
CA ALA A 942 12.72 -17.59 -16.07
C ALA A 942 13.33 -18.22 -14.79
N GLY A 943 12.91 -19.45 -14.49
CA GLY A 943 13.34 -20.18 -13.30
C GLY A 943 12.60 -19.82 -12.01
N ASP A 944 11.55 -18.98 -12.07
CA ASP A 944 10.67 -18.73 -10.92
C ASP A 944 9.79 -19.95 -10.63
N SER A 945 10.00 -20.59 -9.48
CA SER A 945 9.25 -21.79 -9.06
C SER A 945 7.75 -21.52 -8.88
N ARG A 946 7.34 -20.27 -8.74
CA ARG A 946 5.93 -19.86 -8.68
C ARG A 946 5.27 -19.91 -10.06
N PHE A 947 6.02 -19.77 -11.14
CA PHE A 947 5.50 -19.75 -12.52
C PHE A 947 6.19 -20.84 -13.35
N PRO A 948 5.85 -22.13 -13.15
CA PRO A 948 6.55 -23.24 -13.80
C PRO A 948 6.44 -23.23 -15.33
N ASN A 949 5.43 -22.56 -15.89
CA ASN A 949 5.22 -22.43 -17.33
C ASN A 949 5.92 -21.18 -17.93
N CYS A 950 6.67 -20.43 -17.13
CA CYS A 950 7.46 -19.28 -17.55
C CYS A 950 8.86 -19.74 -17.99
N THR A 951 9.09 -19.81 -19.30
CA THR A 951 10.34 -20.36 -19.87
C THR A 951 11.30 -19.27 -20.33
N THR A 952 10.76 -18.24 -21.00
CA THR A 952 11.53 -17.07 -21.45
C THR A 952 11.48 -15.97 -20.40
N GLY A 953 10.28 -15.73 -19.84
CA GLY A 953 10.02 -14.64 -18.92
C GLY A 953 10.09 -13.26 -19.56
N ASP A 954 9.97 -12.24 -18.71
CA ASP A 954 9.93 -10.84 -19.07
C ASP A 954 11.12 -10.09 -18.47
N GLU A 955 11.69 -9.16 -19.23
CA GLU A 955 12.75 -8.28 -18.75
C GLU A 955 12.23 -7.16 -17.83
N TRP A 956 10.93 -6.86 -17.86
CA TRP A 956 10.30 -5.85 -17.01
C TRP A 956 10.43 -6.13 -15.51
N ARG A 957 10.54 -5.08 -14.69
CA ARG A 957 10.52 -5.15 -13.21
C ARG A 957 9.58 -4.07 -12.64
N PRO A 958 9.01 -4.21 -11.44
CA PRO A 958 8.34 -3.09 -10.77
C PRO A 958 9.22 -1.84 -10.72
N ALA A 959 8.65 -0.69 -11.05
CA ALA A 959 9.33 0.59 -10.96
C ALA A 959 8.41 1.61 -10.31
N ASN A 960 8.81 2.16 -9.16
CA ASN A 960 8.06 3.18 -8.43
C ASN A 960 8.87 4.48 -8.39
N ILE A 961 8.26 5.59 -8.78
CA ILE A 961 8.86 6.93 -8.72
C ILE A 961 8.05 7.78 -7.75
N LEU A 962 8.64 8.06 -6.59
CA LEU A 962 8.08 8.92 -5.55
C LEU A 962 8.80 10.26 -5.55
N ALA A 963 8.10 11.32 -5.95
CA ALA A 963 8.70 12.63 -6.16
C ALA A 963 7.78 13.77 -5.73
N ASP A 964 8.30 15.00 -5.69
CA ASP A 964 7.48 16.20 -5.54
C ASP A 964 6.51 16.40 -6.71
N ALA A 965 7.02 16.17 -7.92
CA ALA A 965 6.29 16.18 -9.18
C ALA A 965 7.04 15.25 -10.16
N VAL A 966 6.36 14.70 -11.17
CA VAL A 966 7.01 13.86 -12.19
C VAL A 966 6.76 14.42 -13.58
N THR A 967 7.85 14.60 -14.33
CA THR A 967 7.84 15.08 -15.72
C THR A 967 8.43 14.02 -16.65
N LEU A 968 7.75 13.76 -17.77
CA LEU A 968 8.23 12.81 -18.80
C LEU A 968 8.88 13.55 -19.96
N LEU A 969 10.01 13.01 -20.41
CA LEU A 969 10.81 13.54 -21.50
C LEU A 969 11.08 12.46 -22.56
N SER A 970 11.07 12.85 -23.82
CA SER A 970 11.47 12.03 -24.95
C SER A 970 12.95 11.64 -24.84
N GLY A 971 13.34 10.55 -25.51
CA GLY A 971 14.76 10.14 -25.56
C GLY A 971 15.68 11.20 -26.15
N ASP A 972 15.14 12.07 -27.01
CA ASP A 972 15.87 13.09 -27.76
C ASP A 972 15.98 14.43 -27.03
N PHE A 973 15.42 14.56 -25.82
CA PHE A 973 15.49 15.79 -25.04
C PHE A 973 16.93 16.12 -24.63
N ASP A 974 17.40 17.32 -24.94
CA ASP A 974 18.75 17.78 -24.59
C ASP A 974 18.83 18.32 -23.15
N LEU A 975 19.53 17.61 -22.27
CA LEU A 975 19.65 17.96 -20.85
C LEU A 975 20.60 19.14 -20.56
N PHE A 976 21.27 19.69 -21.58
CA PHE A 976 22.22 20.80 -21.44
C PHE A 976 21.88 22.02 -22.29
N ASP A 977 20.81 21.97 -23.08
CA ASP A 977 20.42 23.09 -23.93
C ASP A 977 19.73 24.20 -23.10
N PRO A 978 20.27 25.43 -23.08
CA PRO A 978 19.71 26.55 -22.32
C PRO A 978 18.58 27.29 -23.06
N LYS A 979 18.20 26.88 -24.28
CA LYS A 979 17.15 27.53 -25.07
C LYS A 979 15.78 27.47 -24.40
N THR A 980 15.00 28.51 -24.64
CA THR A 980 13.65 28.72 -24.10
C THR A 980 12.52 28.27 -25.03
N ASP A 981 12.84 27.97 -26.29
CA ASP A 981 11.86 27.60 -27.32
C ASP A 981 11.20 26.24 -27.04
N GLU A 982 9.94 26.09 -27.46
CA GLU A 982 9.17 24.84 -27.31
C GLU A 982 9.84 23.69 -28.07
N ARG A 983 10.17 22.62 -27.33
CA ARG A 983 10.88 21.47 -27.88
C ARG A 983 9.91 20.43 -28.39
N LYS A 984 10.12 19.96 -29.62
CA LYS A 984 9.28 18.93 -30.22
C LYS A 984 9.84 17.53 -30.00
N ALA A 985 9.04 16.65 -29.42
CA ALA A 985 9.37 15.23 -29.30
C ALA A 985 9.47 14.58 -30.69
N LYS A 986 10.55 13.83 -30.93
CA LYS A 986 10.80 13.21 -32.25
C LYS A 986 10.29 11.79 -32.37
N ASN A 987 10.08 11.10 -31.25
CA ASN A 987 9.72 9.68 -31.21
C ASN A 987 8.58 9.45 -30.21
N ASP A 988 7.79 8.40 -30.44
CA ASP A 988 6.89 7.87 -29.42
C ASP A 988 7.74 7.34 -28.25
N THR A 989 7.22 7.39 -27.02
CA THR A 989 7.96 6.93 -25.85
C THR A 989 7.06 6.15 -24.90
N THR A 990 7.55 5.02 -24.41
CA THR A 990 6.82 4.12 -23.51
C THR A 990 7.42 4.16 -22.11
N PHE A 991 6.55 4.31 -21.12
CA PHE A 991 6.88 4.41 -19.72
C PHE A 991 6.07 3.39 -18.93
N ASN A 992 6.71 2.33 -18.42
CA ASN A 992 6.06 1.37 -17.53
C ASN A 992 6.52 1.58 -16.08
N LEU A 993 5.76 2.36 -15.31
CA LEU A 993 6.09 2.69 -13.92
C LEU A 993 4.87 3.14 -13.12
N ILE A 994 4.98 3.01 -11.81
CA ILE A 994 4.10 3.64 -10.84
C ILE A 994 4.64 5.04 -10.55
N ILE A 995 3.78 6.04 -10.67
CA ILE A 995 4.07 7.45 -10.36
C ILE A 995 3.34 7.81 -9.08
N ALA A 996 4.09 8.16 -8.03
CA ALA A 996 3.55 8.80 -6.84
C ALA A 996 4.10 10.22 -6.73
N ALA A 997 3.27 11.21 -7.05
CA ALA A 997 3.69 12.59 -7.24
C ALA A 997 2.79 13.55 -6.45
N GLY A 998 3.26 14.78 -6.32
CA GLY A 998 2.41 15.90 -5.97
C GLY A 998 1.92 16.66 -7.20
N ASP A 999 0.73 17.22 -7.06
CA ASP A 999 0.08 18.07 -8.05
C ASP A 999 -0.05 19.51 -7.54
N ASN A 1000 -0.52 20.40 -8.43
CA ASN A 1000 -0.91 21.76 -8.07
C ASN A 1000 -2.38 21.75 -7.61
N PRO A 1001 -2.76 22.57 -6.61
CA PRO A 1001 -4.13 22.64 -6.15
C PRO A 1001 -5.05 23.22 -7.24
N ALA A 1002 -6.27 22.71 -7.34
CA ALA A 1002 -7.32 23.29 -8.19
C ALA A 1002 -8.10 24.34 -7.39
N GLN A 1003 -8.64 25.36 -8.06
CA GLN A 1003 -9.53 26.34 -7.43
C GLN A 1003 -10.79 26.56 -8.28
N PRO A 1004 -11.87 27.15 -7.72
CA PRO A 1004 -13.16 27.23 -8.41
C PRO A 1004 -13.17 28.07 -9.69
N THR A 1005 -12.06 28.75 -10.01
CA THR A 1005 -11.86 29.56 -11.22
C THR A 1005 -10.72 29.06 -12.11
N VAL A 1006 -9.85 28.18 -11.60
CA VAL A 1006 -8.67 27.68 -12.33
C VAL A 1006 -8.57 26.18 -12.08
N ASP A 1007 -8.80 25.43 -13.14
CA ASP A 1007 -8.65 23.97 -13.18
C ASP A 1007 -7.16 23.60 -13.13
N ASN A 1008 -6.81 22.56 -12.38
CA ASN A 1008 -5.46 22.02 -12.34
C ASN A 1008 -5.18 21.00 -13.45
N GLY A 1009 -6.15 20.71 -14.32
CA GLY A 1009 -6.06 19.79 -15.46
C GLY A 1009 -6.31 18.32 -15.10
N GLY A 1010 -6.75 18.03 -13.87
CA GLY A 1010 -7.11 16.70 -13.40
C GLY A 1010 -6.00 15.66 -13.57
N ILE A 1011 -6.39 14.40 -13.79
CA ILE A 1011 -5.44 13.29 -13.95
C ILE A 1011 -4.45 13.47 -15.13
N ASN A 1012 -4.85 14.19 -16.18
CA ASN A 1012 -3.97 14.49 -17.32
C ASN A 1012 -2.73 15.31 -16.94
N ASN A 1013 -2.84 16.14 -15.91
CA ASN A 1013 -1.79 17.06 -15.52
C ASN A 1013 -0.96 16.60 -14.31
N LEU A 1014 -1.37 15.51 -13.63
CA LEU A 1014 -0.58 14.90 -12.56
C LEU A 1014 0.82 14.51 -13.05
N VAL A 1015 0.89 13.92 -14.24
CA VAL A 1015 2.15 13.62 -14.92
C VAL A 1015 2.46 14.74 -15.90
N ARG A 1016 3.51 15.51 -15.65
CA ARG A 1016 3.82 16.72 -16.42
C ARG A 1016 4.56 16.37 -17.72
N VAL A 1017 4.43 17.25 -18.70
CA VAL A 1017 5.19 17.25 -19.96
C VAL A 1017 5.64 18.67 -20.25
N ILE A 1018 6.84 18.83 -20.80
CA ILE A 1018 7.45 20.12 -21.15
C ILE A 1018 7.94 20.15 -22.62
N GLU A 1019 7.52 19.15 -23.39
CA GLU A 1019 7.78 19.04 -24.84
C GLU A 1019 6.46 19.05 -25.59
N ASN A 1020 6.49 19.50 -26.83
CA ASN A 1020 5.42 19.36 -27.81
C ASN A 1020 5.40 17.93 -28.37
N TRP A 1021 4.35 17.19 -28.07
CA TRP A 1021 4.15 15.81 -28.54
C TRP A 1021 3.21 15.70 -29.74
N SER A 1022 2.93 16.80 -30.45
CA SER A 1022 2.04 16.78 -31.61
C SER A 1022 2.54 15.81 -32.69
N GLY A 1023 1.73 14.78 -32.99
CA GLY A 1023 2.06 13.69 -33.91
C GLY A 1023 2.85 12.53 -33.29
N ARG A 1024 3.08 12.55 -31.97
CA ARG A 1024 3.76 11.50 -31.19
C ARG A 1024 2.90 11.04 -30.01
N LYS A 1025 3.17 9.83 -29.52
CA LYS A 1025 2.43 9.20 -28.42
C LYS A 1025 3.29 9.01 -27.19
N ILE A 1026 2.69 9.24 -26.03
CA ILE A 1026 3.23 8.88 -24.72
C ILE A 1026 2.41 7.67 -24.23
N LYS A 1027 3.02 6.49 -24.21
CA LYS A 1027 2.39 5.27 -23.69
C LYS A 1027 2.78 5.11 -22.23
N LEU A 1028 1.79 5.04 -21.35
CA LEU A 1028 2.00 5.07 -19.91
C LEU A 1028 1.25 3.90 -19.28
N ASN A 1029 1.99 2.88 -18.86
CA ASN A 1029 1.42 1.70 -18.24
C ASN A 1029 1.87 1.61 -16.78
N GLY A 1030 0.94 1.55 -15.84
CA GLY A 1030 1.28 1.51 -14.42
C GLY A 1030 0.16 2.04 -13.54
N ALA A 1031 0.52 2.66 -12.42
CA ALA A 1031 -0.44 3.29 -11.52
C ALA A 1031 -0.07 4.75 -11.26
N PHE A 1032 -1.09 5.59 -11.09
CA PHE A 1032 -0.93 7.03 -10.84
C PHE A 1032 -1.42 7.36 -9.44
N MET A 1033 -0.56 7.97 -8.64
CA MET A 1033 -0.83 8.28 -7.26
C MET A 1033 -0.57 9.76 -6.97
N GLN A 1034 -1.61 10.49 -6.58
CA GLN A 1034 -1.49 11.81 -5.99
C GLN A 1034 -1.44 11.62 -4.47
N VAL A 1035 -0.27 11.85 -3.86
CA VAL A 1035 -0.01 11.54 -2.44
C VAL A 1035 0.28 12.77 -1.57
N LYS A 1036 0.50 13.92 -2.21
CA LYS A 1036 0.78 15.21 -1.57
C LYS A 1036 0.53 16.35 -2.54
N LYS A 1037 0.61 17.60 -2.08
CA LYS A 1037 0.71 18.76 -2.97
C LYS A 1037 2.18 19.05 -3.23
N SER A 1038 2.51 19.45 -4.46
CA SER A 1038 3.87 19.82 -4.82
C SER A 1038 4.29 21.05 -4.01
N ALA A 1039 5.48 21.00 -3.42
CA ALA A 1039 6.10 22.12 -2.68
C ALA A 1039 7.21 22.80 -3.48
N TYR A 1040 7.70 22.20 -4.57
CA TYR A 1040 8.80 22.76 -5.37
C TYR A 1040 8.35 23.19 -6.77
N ALA A 1041 7.50 22.40 -7.42
CA ALA A 1041 7.06 22.62 -8.80
C ALA A 1041 5.64 23.22 -8.83
N ARG A 1042 5.52 24.48 -8.44
CA ARG A 1042 4.24 25.15 -8.12
C ARG A 1042 3.69 26.02 -9.25
N GLU A 1043 4.52 26.40 -10.21
CA GLU A 1043 4.16 27.44 -11.18
C GLU A 1043 2.93 27.01 -12.01
N THR A 1044 2.06 27.99 -12.24
CA THR A 1044 0.69 27.79 -12.73
C THR A 1044 0.56 27.87 -14.25
N ASN A 1045 1.67 27.99 -14.99
CA ASN A 1045 1.64 28.06 -16.44
C ASN A 1045 0.88 26.84 -17.01
N PRO A 1046 -0.30 27.05 -17.63
CA PRO A 1046 -1.02 25.95 -18.24
C PRO A 1046 -0.17 25.39 -19.37
N PRO A 1047 -0.09 24.06 -19.54
CA PRO A 1047 0.50 23.51 -20.75
C PRO A 1047 -0.25 24.09 -21.96
N GLU A 1048 0.48 24.61 -22.94
CA GLU A 1048 -0.08 24.85 -24.28
C GLU A 1048 -0.81 23.58 -24.71
N THR A 1049 -2.07 23.72 -25.16
CA THR A 1049 -3.00 22.61 -25.44
C THR A 1049 -2.32 21.50 -26.23
N PRO A 1050 -1.93 20.37 -25.60
CA PRO A 1050 -1.38 19.26 -26.34
C PRO A 1050 -2.57 18.52 -26.95
N ASN A 1051 -2.56 18.29 -28.27
CA ASN A 1051 -3.34 17.20 -28.86
C ASN A 1051 -3.10 15.95 -28.01
N ASN A 1052 -4.07 15.51 -27.19
CA ASN A 1052 -3.84 14.59 -26.06
C ASN A 1052 -3.03 13.34 -26.50
N PRO A 1053 -1.70 13.31 -26.27
CA PRO A 1053 -0.82 12.29 -26.86
C PRO A 1053 -0.77 11.03 -25.97
N ARG A 1054 -1.47 11.04 -24.83
CA ARG A 1054 -1.29 10.07 -23.74
C ARG A 1054 -2.22 8.88 -23.90
N GLN A 1055 -1.64 7.70 -23.82
CA GLN A 1055 -2.36 6.43 -23.77
C GLN A 1055 -2.04 5.78 -22.44
N TRP A 1056 -2.98 5.87 -21.50
CA TRP A 1056 -2.82 5.28 -20.18
C TRP A 1056 -3.41 3.88 -20.12
N SER A 1057 -2.74 3.02 -19.39
CA SER A 1057 -3.32 1.75 -18.96
C SER A 1057 -2.77 1.33 -17.60
N TYR A 1058 -3.54 0.53 -16.88
CA TYR A 1058 -3.02 -0.15 -15.71
C TYR A 1058 -2.18 -1.35 -16.15
N ASP A 1059 -0.94 -1.39 -15.67
CA ASP A 1059 -0.04 -2.51 -15.88
C ASP A 1059 -0.42 -3.67 -14.95
N VAL A 1060 -1.11 -4.66 -15.51
CA VAL A 1060 -1.50 -5.88 -14.80
C VAL A 1060 -0.30 -6.73 -14.36
N GLY A 1061 0.90 -6.49 -14.89
CA GLY A 1061 2.16 -7.10 -14.46
C GLY A 1061 2.47 -6.82 -12.99
N LEU A 1062 2.03 -5.67 -12.46
CA LEU A 1062 2.15 -5.31 -11.04
C LEU A 1062 1.46 -6.34 -10.12
N LEU A 1063 0.39 -6.98 -10.58
CA LEU A 1063 -0.37 -7.98 -9.83
C LEU A 1063 0.36 -9.34 -9.73
N PHE A 1064 1.47 -9.54 -10.46
CA PHE A 1064 2.30 -10.76 -10.40
C PHE A 1064 3.47 -10.65 -9.40
N GLN A 1065 3.90 -9.43 -9.07
CA GLN A 1065 5.21 -9.20 -8.44
C GLN A 1065 5.16 -9.29 -6.92
N SER A 1066 6.22 -9.80 -6.28
CA SER A 1066 6.30 -9.84 -4.82
C SER A 1066 6.24 -8.41 -4.26
N PRO A 1067 5.50 -8.15 -3.16
CA PRO A 1067 5.45 -6.82 -2.57
C PRO A 1067 6.85 -6.32 -2.23
N ASP A 1068 7.20 -5.15 -2.73
CA ASP A 1068 8.34 -4.36 -2.32
C ASP A 1068 7.97 -3.50 -1.10
N LEU A 1069 8.89 -2.63 -0.66
CA LEU A 1069 8.61 -1.75 0.48
C LEU A 1069 7.41 -0.84 0.21
N PHE A 1070 7.31 -0.34 -1.02
CA PHE A 1070 6.24 0.54 -1.46
C PHE A 1070 4.87 -0.13 -1.33
N ALA A 1071 4.70 -1.32 -1.90
CA ALA A 1071 3.46 -2.10 -1.81
C ALA A 1071 3.12 -2.47 -0.35
N SER A 1072 4.12 -2.78 0.48
CA SER A 1072 3.91 -3.12 1.90
C SER A 1072 3.47 -1.94 2.77
N LYS A 1073 3.86 -0.72 2.39
CA LYS A 1073 3.39 0.54 3.01
C LYS A 1073 1.97 0.92 2.58
N LEU A 1074 1.43 0.27 1.55
CA LEU A 1074 0.12 0.54 0.95
C LEU A 1074 -0.90 -0.58 1.23
N ALA A 1075 -0.61 -1.53 2.10
CA ALA A 1075 -1.50 -2.66 2.30
C ALA A 1075 -2.76 -2.24 3.09
N VAL A 1076 -3.94 -2.31 2.46
CA VAL A 1076 -5.22 -1.94 3.07
C VAL A 1076 -6.17 -3.13 3.18
N THR A 1077 -6.99 -3.15 4.22
CA THR A 1077 -8.09 -4.11 4.32
C THR A 1077 -9.14 -3.79 3.23
N PRO A 1078 -9.50 -4.74 2.35
CA PRO A 1078 -10.47 -4.50 1.29
C PRO A 1078 -11.89 -4.29 1.86
N PRO A 1079 -12.81 -3.67 1.08
CA PRO A 1079 -14.21 -3.44 1.48
C PRO A 1079 -15.06 -4.69 1.63
N GLU A 1080 -14.55 -5.86 1.24
CA GLU A 1080 -15.28 -7.13 1.30
C GLU A 1080 -15.14 -7.81 2.68
N PRO A 1081 -16.23 -8.37 3.25
CA PRO A 1081 -16.15 -9.12 4.50
C PRO A 1081 -15.15 -10.28 4.41
N PRO A 1082 -14.43 -10.60 5.51
CA PRO A 1082 -13.42 -11.65 5.51
C PRO A 1082 -14.00 -13.02 5.12
N ASP A 1083 -13.11 -13.92 4.74
CA ASP A 1083 -13.48 -15.30 4.46
C ASP A 1083 -13.54 -16.09 5.76
N GLU A 1084 -14.67 -16.72 6.02
CA GLU A 1084 -14.96 -17.43 7.27
C GLU A 1084 -15.27 -18.89 6.97
N TYR A 1085 -14.66 -19.79 7.74
CA TYR A 1085 -14.83 -21.23 7.63
C TYR A 1085 -15.05 -21.82 9.01
N LEU A 1086 -15.94 -22.82 9.08
CA LEU A 1086 -16.30 -23.50 10.31
C LEU A 1086 -16.20 -25.00 10.13
N ARG A 1087 -15.64 -25.71 11.11
CA ARG A 1087 -15.58 -27.17 11.14
C ARG A 1087 -15.70 -27.71 12.56
N GLU A 1088 -16.40 -28.82 12.72
CA GLU A 1088 -16.42 -29.60 13.96
C GLU A 1088 -15.11 -30.39 14.10
N VAL A 1089 -14.47 -30.32 15.26
CA VAL A 1089 -13.25 -31.06 15.58
C VAL A 1089 -13.45 -31.88 16.86
N GLY A 1090 -12.80 -33.04 16.92
CA GLY A 1090 -12.85 -33.90 18.10
C GLY A 1090 -12.04 -33.35 19.26
N ARG A 1091 -12.39 -33.74 20.50
CA ARG A 1091 -11.59 -33.43 21.71
C ARG A 1091 -10.19 -34.08 21.70
N ASP A 1092 -9.98 -35.09 20.87
CA ASP A 1092 -8.69 -35.76 20.64
C ASP A 1092 -7.75 -34.99 19.69
N ASP A 1093 -8.24 -33.92 19.04
CA ASP A 1093 -7.41 -33.07 18.20
C ASP A 1093 -6.33 -32.34 19.02
N THR A 1094 -5.10 -32.32 18.53
CA THR A 1094 -3.93 -31.78 19.25
C THR A 1094 -4.06 -30.29 19.65
N TRP A 1095 -4.72 -29.46 18.84
CA TRP A 1095 -4.96 -28.04 19.18
C TRP A 1095 -5.99 -27.93 20.31
N VAL A 1096 -7.04 -28.73 20.27
CA VAL A 1096 -8.07 -28.78 21.31
C VAL A 1096 -7.52 -29.38 22.61
N GLN A 1097 -6.69 -30.42 22.54
CA GLN A 1097 -6.00 -30.98 23.70
C GLN A 1097 -5.13 -29.93 24.40
N THR A 1098 -4.37 -29.15 23.62
CA THR A 1098 -3.56 -28.06 24.17
C THR A 1098 -4.42 -27.00 24.87
N LEU A 1099 -5.60 -26.68 24.31
CA LEU A 1099 -6.57 -25.78 24.93
C LEU A 1099 -7.20 -26.35 26.22
N LEU A 1100 -7.51 -27.64 26.25
CA LEU A 1100 -8.04 -28.31 27.46
C LEU A 1100 -6.98 -28.42 28.57
N CYS A 1101 -5.69 -28.40 28.21
CA CYS A 1101 -4.56 -28.37 29.14
C CYS A 1101 -4.15 -26.95 29.57
N ALA A 1102 -4.92 -25.93 29.21
CA ALA A 1102 -4.61 -24.55 29.54
C ALA A 1102 -4.57 -24.32 31.06
N LYS A 1103 -3.72 -23.40 31.49
CA LYS A 1103 -3.59 -22.97 32.88
C LYS A 1103 -4.03 -21.54 33.04
N GLU A 1104 -4.60 -21.17 34.18
CA GLU A 1104 -4.87 -19.79 34.51
C GLU A 1104 -3.56 -18.99 34.60
N THR A 1105 -3.57 -17.80 34.01
CA THR A 1105 -2.37 -16.97 33.93
C THR A 1105 -1.97 -16.39 35.29
N SER A 1106 -2.91 -16.23 36.22
CA SER A 1106 -2.71 -15.62 37.54
C SER A 1106 -2.10 -16.55 38.57
N ASN A 1107 -2.50 -17.83 38.58
CA ASN A 1107 -2.14 -18.79 39.64
C ASN A 1107 -1.57 -20.12 39.11
N THR A 1108 -1.45 -20.29 37.78
CA THR A 1108 -0.94 -21.49 37.10
C THR A 1108 -1.73 -22.79 37.33
N ASN A 1109 -2.90 -22.72 37.97
CA ASN A 1109 -3.82 -23.86 38.10
C ASN A 1109 -4.40 -24.23 36.74
N PHE A 1110 -4.81 -25.49 36.57
CA PHE A 1110 -5.50 -25.88 35.34
C PHE A 1110 -6.85 -25.18 35.22
N ALA A 1111 -7.17 -24.72 34.01
CA ALA A 1111 -8.44 -24.08 33.69
C ALA A 1111 -9.65 -25.01 33.87
N ILE A 1112 -9.40 -26.32 33.84
CA ILE A 1112 -10.35 -27.40 34.10
C ILE A 1112 -9.83 -28.17 35.31
N GLU A 1113 -10.55 -28.05 36.43
CA GLU A 1113 -10.12 -28.63 37.71
C GLU A 1113 -10.22 -30.15 37.70
N ASP A 1114 -11.30 -30.71 37.16
CA ASP A 1114 -11.51 -32.16 37.06
C ASP A 1114 -10.50 -32.81 36.10
N PRO A 1115 -9.57 -33.65 36.59
CA PRO A 1115 -8.63 -34.37 35.75
C PRO A 1115 -9.31 -35.23 34.68
N LYS A 1116 -10.51 -35.78 34.94
CA LYS A 1116 -11.21 -36.65 33.99
C LYS A 1116 -11.71 -35.92 32.74
N GLN A 1117 -11.78 -34.60 32.80
CA GLN A 1117 -12.16 -33.75 31.67
C GLN A 1117 -10.95 -33.25 30.87
N ARG A 1118 -9.72 -33.45 31.39
CA ARG A 1118 -8.44 -33.09 30.76
C ARG A 1118 -7.89 -34.25 29.93
N PRO A 1119 -7.17 -33.98 28.83
CA PRO A 1119 -6.41 -35.00 28.09
C PRO A 1119 -5.31 -35.65 28.94
N ASP A 1120 -4.99 -36.92 28.66
CA ASP A 1120 -3.95 -37.68 29.38
C ASP A 1120 -2.57 -36.98 29.41
N ILE A 1121 -2.26 -36.16 28.40
CA ILE A 1121 -1.01 -35.41 28.31
C ILE A 1121 -0.81 -34.37 29.43
N CYS A 1122 -1.88 -34.03 30.17
CA CYS A 1122 -1.85 -33.03 31.22
C CYS A 1122 -2.72 -33.37 32.42
N GLN A 1123 -3.05 -34.66 32.62
CA GLN A 1123 -3.74 -35.15 33.81
C GLN A 1123 -2.84 -35.10 35.04
#